data_AF-A0A5C6CV13-F1
#
_entry.id   AF-A0A5C6CV13-F1
#
_cell.length_a   1.000
_cell.length_b   1.000
_cell.length_c   1.000
_cell.angle_alpha   90.00
_cell.angle_beta   90.00
_cell.angle_gamma   90.00
#
_symmetry.space_group_name_H-M   'P 1'
#
loop_
_entity.id
_entity.type
_entity.pdbx_description
1 polymer ?
#
loop_
_entity_poly.entity_id
_entity_poly.type
_entity_poly.pdbx_seq_one_letter_code
_entity_poly.pdbx_strand_id
1 'polypeptide(L)'
;MNLHNVKLVYAREMRDQLRDRRTLFLIAVLPLLLYPLLGMSFFQLSQFMRNNASKVLVLGEEQLAGSDWLPQLFDEDHFASSWFSTPKEQDVLQLVRPDTLWPEGVPIGDALDEAAREAISQGEVQVVLRFPRGFEAQLEAVRESLMNRSQTEPVVLDDELLQTEIIFISANEKSRIAQLRVDDVLRQWRAEVTRSNLAEGNVPITATNPFLIKQNDVSHEQQRHAAVWSKVLPFVLFIWALTGAFYPAIDLCAGEKERGTLETLLVSPAERREIVWGKLLTIMTFSVITALLNLASLGVTAKFILAQFSEIISLPGASALTLPPLSSLIWLVVALLPIAAFFSAMCLACAAFARSTKEGQYYLMPLLLVVMPLMMLPLSPGVELTLGNSLIPVTGVVLLLRSVIEGQYVHALKYVIPVVGVTFGCCLLAIRWAEDQFNRESVLFRESERLDLGRWLTHLFRDRADTPTLAQAILCIVVVSIVQFFVSLSLSAQEGAGTSFHSLAQLLFISQVVCIALPAGLMTLLFTRRPARTLLLDRWPRISHVLAAAGLAVLMFPLGQQFAQWVELLYPVSNEVKEQIAAFSSVMQTAPNWWLPLVLIGLLPAICEEIAFRGFILSGLRHLGHKWWAISISAIAFGMAHFILQQKVSAAAVGLVIGVLAVQTGSLIPCIVFHAIYNSLTVLSVKLAENLEAWMVKQPKLDIFFRTDNQGFFQDWVILVCLCGSAGILWWLHRIPYHRTDEEQLQENLDKQFVGA
;
A
#
# COMPACT_ATOMS: atom_id res chain seq x y z
N MET A 1 -40.70 -11.67 0.87
CA MET A 1 -39.80 -12.03 -0.25
C MET A 1 -40.32 -13.21 -1.07
N ASN A 2 -41.10 -12.88 -2.08
CA ASN A 2 -41.57 -13.75 -3.15
C ASN A 2 -40.54 -13.79 -4.28
N LEU A 3 -39.98 -14.98 -4.56
CA LEU A 3 -38.98 -15.18 -5.61
C LEU A 3 -39.50 -14.85 -7.02
N HIS A 4 -40.82 -14.93 -7.23
CA HIS A 4 -41.43 -14.55 -8.50
C HIS A 4 -41.24 -13.05 -8.78
N ASN A 5 -41.47 -12.19 -7.78
CA ASN A 5 -41.28 -10.75 -7.90
C ASN A 5 -39.81 -10.40 -8.17
N VAL A 6 -38.88 -11.02 -7.44
CA VAL A 6 -37.43 -10.86 -7.67
C VAL A 6 -37.06 -11.23 -9.10
N LYS A 7 -37.58 -12.35 -9.62
CA LYS A 7 -37.33 -12.80 -11.00
C LYS A 7 -37.90 -11.82 -12.04
N LEU A 8 -39.08 -11.25 -11.80
CA LEU A 8 -39.68 -10.26 -12.70
C LEU A 8 -38.87 -8.96 -12.74
N VAL A 9 -38.46 -8.45 -11.58
CA VAL A 9 -37.57 -7.29 -11.50
C VAL A 9 -36.25 -7.59 -12.22
N TYR A 10 -35.59 -8.69 -11.90
CA TYR A 10 -34.35 -9.11 -12.58
C TYR A 10 -34.51 -9.18 -14.11
N ALA A 11 -35.58 -9.81 -14.60
CA ALA A 11 -35.81 -9.94 -16.04
C ALA A 11 -36.05 -8.58 -16.72
N ARG A 12 -36.75 -7.66 -16.05
CA ARG A 12 -36.93 -6.28 -16.52
C ARG A 12 -35.56 -5.58 -16.60
N GLU A 13 -34.82 -5.55 -15.51
CA GLU A 13 -33.55 -4.82 -15.41
C GLU A 13 -32.50 -5.35 -16.40
N MET A 14 -32.40 -6.68 -16.55
CA MET A 14 -31.55 -7.31 -17.57
C MET A 14 -31.92 -6.83 -18.98
N ARG A 15 -33.22 -6.77 -19.32
CA ARG A 15 -33.67 -6.33 -20.64
C ARG A 15 -33.34 -4.85 -20.88
N ASP A 16 -33.49 -4.00 -19.87
CA ASP A 16 -33.21 -2.58 -19.99
C ASP A 16 -31.69 -2.34 -20.15
N GLN A 17 -30.84 -3.04 -19.40
CA GLN A 17 -29.39 -3.00 -19.55
C GLN A 17 -28.90 -3.52 -20.91
N LEU A 18 -29.46 -4.64 -21.40
CA LEU A 18 -29.10 -5.19 -22.72
C LEU A 18 -29.51 -4.27 -23.89
N ARG A 19 -30.42 -3.31 -23.66
CA ARG A 19 -30.80 -2.30 -24.66
C ARG A 19 -29.89 -1.09 -24.65
N ASP A 20 -29.20 -0.83 -23.54
CA ASP A 20 -28.24 0.26 -23.45
C ASP A 20 -26.90 -0.13 -24.10
N ARG A 21 -26.74 0.32 -25.35
CA ARG A 21 -25.52 0.11 -26.15
C ARG A 21 -24.29 0.72 -25.51
N ARG A 22 -24.42 1.84 -24.79
CA ARG A 22 -23.29 2.51 -24.14
C ARG A 22 -22.78 1.65 -23.00
N THR A 23 -23.70 1.18 -22.16
CA THR A 23 -23.37 0.33 -21.03
C THR A 23 -22.78 -1.00 -21.49
N LEU A 24 -23.38 -1.66 -22.50
CA LEU A 24 -22.80 -2.86 -23.11
C LEU A 24 -21.40 -2.65 -23.70
N PHE A 25 -21.19 -1.53 -24.41
CA PHE A 25 -19.88 -1.21 -24.97
C PHE A 25 -18.83 -1.05 -23.87
N LEU A 26 -19.13 -0.28 -22.81
CA LEU A 26 -18.21 -0.04 -21.70
C LEU A 26 -17.89 -1.31 -20.90
N ILE A 27 -18.86 -2.20 -20.74
CA ILE A 27 -18.79 -3.37 -19.85
C ILE A 27 -18.20 -4.60 -20.54
N ALA A 28 -18.48 -4.79 -21.84
CA ALA A 28 -18.07 -5.97 -22.58
C ALA A 28 -17.02 -5.68 -23.66
N VAL A 29 -17.23 -4.64 -24.48
CA VAL A 29 -16.41 -4.41 -25.69
C VAL A 29 -15.11 -3.68 -25.36
N LEU A 30 -15.17 -2.57 -24.62
CA LEU A 30 -14.01 -1.75 -24.32
C LEU A 30 -12.91 -2.55 -23.58
N PRO A 31 -13.21 -3.34 -22.54
CA PRO A 31 -12.17 -4.10 -21.84
C PRO A 31 -11.58 -5.23 -22.72
N LEU A 32 -12.42 -5.89 -23.53
CA LEU A 32 -11.99 -6.93 -24.48
C LEU A 32 -10.98 -6.39 -25.50
N LEU A 33 -11.15 -5.14 -25.95
CA LEU A 33 -10.23 -4.47 -26.88
C LEU A 33 -8.97 -3.91 -26.22
N LEU A 34 -9.07 -3.52 -24.94
CA LEU A 34 -7.98 -2.87 -24.22
C LEU A 34 -6.73 -3.75 -24.15
N TYR A 35 -6.88 -5.05 -23.86
CA TYR A 35 -5.74 -5.96 -23.72
C TYR A 35 -4.99 -6.23 -25.03
N PRO A 36 -5.66 -6.59 -26.14
CA PRO A 36 -5.01 -6.68 -27.44
C PRO A 36 -4.32 -5.38 -27.82
N LEU A 37 -4.96 -4.22 -27.56
CA LEU A 37 -4.37 -2.92 -27.89
C LEU A 37 -3.12 -2.64 -27.07
N LEU A 38 -3.16 -2.83 -25.74
CA LEU A 38 -1.99 -2.71 -24.87
C LEU A 38 -0.88 -3.69 -25.28
N GLY A 39 -1.25 -4.92 -25.63
CA GLY A 39 -0.32 -5.93 -26.13
C GLY A 39 0.38 -5.51 -27.41
N MET A 40 -0.39 -5.03 -28.40
CA MET A 40 0.14 -4.49 -29.65
C MET A 40 1.01 -3.25 -29.43
N SER A 41 0.60 -2.33 -28.55
CA SER A 41 1.39 -1.15 -28.21
C SER A 41 2.71 -1.52 -27.53
N PHE A 42 2.70 -2.47 -26.59
CA PHE A 42 3.92 -2.97 -25.95
C PHE A 42 4.85 -3.65 -26.97
N PHE A 43 4.28 -4.44 -27.89
CA PHE A 43 5.04 -5.06 -28.97
C PHE A 43 5.67 -4.03 -29.91
N GLN A 44 4.91 -3.02 -30.35
CA GLN A 44 5.43 -1.92 -31.17
C GLN A 44 6.53 -1.14 -30.45
N LEU A 45 6.34 -0.85 -29.17
CA LEU A 45 7.36 -0.20 -28.34
C LEU A 45 8.63 -1.06 -28.26
N SER A 46 8.49 -2.38 -28.03
CA SER A 46 9.62 -3.31 -27.98
C SER A 46 10.39 -3.37 -29.30
N GLN A 47 9.69 -3.37 -30.44
CA GLN A 47 10.32 -3.31 -31.77
C GLN A 47 11.03 -1.98 -32.01
N PHE A 48 10.42 -0.87 -31.63
CA PHE A 48 11.04 0.46 -31.74
C PHE A 48 12.32 0.58 -30.91
N MET A 49 12.35 -0.04 -29.73
CA MET A 49 13.54 -0.08 -28.88
C MET A 49 14.66 -0.92 -29.53
N ARG A 50 14.37 -1.94 -30.34
CA ARG A 50 15.39 -2.73 -31.05
C ARG A 50 15.92 -2.09 -32.33
N ASN A 51 15.04 -1.57 -33.18
CA ASN A 51 15.39 -1.26 -34.57
C ASN A 51 16.01 0.13 -34.78
N ASN A 52 16.18 0.93 -33.73
CA ASN A 52 16.85 2.22 -33.85
C ASN A 52 18.36 2.05 -33.67
N ALA A 53 19.10 2.23 -34.76
CA ALA A 53 20.55 2.38 -34.74
C ALA A 53 20.94 3.54 -33.81
N SER A 54 21.89 3.28 -32.92
CA SER A 54 22.46 4.28 -32.00
C SER A 54 23.83 4.69 -32.53
N LYS A 55 24.00 6.00 -32.70
CA LYS A 55 25.26 6.62 -33.10
C LYS A 55 26.17 6.76 -31.89
N VAL A 56 27.35 6.16 -31.98
CA VAL A 56 28.37 6.13 -30.94
C VAL A 56 29.57 6.94 -31.43
N LEU A 57 29.88 8.04 -30.75
CA LEU A 57 31.12 8.76 -31.01
C LEU A 57 32.27 8.05 -30.32
N VAL A 58 33.34 7.71 -31.04
CA VAL A 58 34.53 7.11 -30.43
C VAL A 58 35.67 8.12 -30.45
N LEU A 59 36.28 8.35 -29.28
CA LEU A 59 37.43 9.23 -29.09
C LEU A 59 38.63 8.40 -28.63
N GLY A 60 39.78 8.62 -29.25
CA GLY A 60 41.00 7.86 -28.94
C GLY A 60 41.05 6.48 -29.58
N GLU A 61 40.38 6.26 -30.72
CA GLU A 61 40.44 5.00 -31.47
C GLU A 61 41.89 4.66 -31.88
N GLU A 62 42.70 5.67 -32.18
CA GLU A 62 44.11 5.53 -32.51
C GLU A 62 44.94 4.93 -31.35
N GLN A 63 44.43 4.99 -30.11
CA GLN A 63 45.03 4.36 -28.94
C GLN A 63 44.81 2.84 -28.90
N LEU A 64 44.21 2.24 -29.94
CA LEU A 64 44.00 0.79 -30.07
C LEU A 64 44.69 0.22 -31.32
N ALA A 65 45.29 1.07 -32.15
CA ALA A 65 45.80 0.71 -33.48
C ALA A 65 47.26 0.23 -33.49
N GLY A 66 47.96 0.22 -32.36
CA GLY A 66 49.39 -0.07 -32.26
C GLY A 66 49.76 -1.55 -32.01
N SER A 67 48.80 -2.40 -31.65
CA SER A 67 49.06 -3.74 -31.09
C SER A 67 48.34 -4.86 -31.83
N ASP A 68 49.12 -5.75 -32.46
CA ASP A 68 48.61 -6.95 -33.15
C ASP A 68 47.94 -7.97 -32.20
N TRP A 69 48.13 -7.81 -30.88
CA TRP A 69 47.62 -8.75 -29.88
C TRP A 69 46.22 -8.41 -29.36
N LEU A 70 45.78 -7.16 -29.49
CA LEU A 70 44.48 -6.74 -28.98
C LEU A 70 43.36 -7.30 -29.88
N PRO A 71 42.35 -7.99 -29.33
CA PRO A 71 41.19 -8.40 -30.11
C PRO A 71 40.53 -7.19 -30.76
N GLN A 72 40.26 -7.27 -32.06
CA GLN A 72 39.70 -6.17 -32.84
C GLN A 72 38.33 -5.74 -32.28
N LEU A 73 38.24 -4.49 -31.81
CA LEU A 73 37.01 -3.92 -31.25
C LEU A 73 36.08 -3.35 -32.34
N PHE A 74 36.68 -2.74 -33.38
CA PHE A 74 35.97 -2.01 -34.43
C PHE A 74 36.24 -2.63 -35.82
N ASP A 75 35.23 -2.60 -36.68
CA ASP A 75 35.26 -3.03 -38.08
C ASP A 75 34.67 -1.93 -38.96
N GLU A 76 35.55 -1.19 -39.64
CA GLU A 76 35.25 0.01 -40.45
C GLU A 76 34.41 1.09 -39.75
N ASP A 77 33.08 0.97 -39.82
CA ASP A 77 32.10 1.93 -39.29
C ASP A 77 31.21 1.34 -38.18
N HIS A 78 31.53 0.13 -37.71
CA HIS A 78 30.76 -0.58 -36.69
C HIS A 78 31.65 -1.25 -35.65
N PHE A 79 31.08 -1.69 -34.52
CA PHE A 79 31.76 -2.63 -33.64
C PHE A 79 31.91 -3.99 -34.34
N ALA A 80 32.97 -4.75 -34.06
CA ALA A 80 33.18 -6.04 -34.71
C ALA A 80 32.05 -7.04 -34.40
N SER A 81 31.60 -7.80 -35.41
CA SER A 81 30.46 -8.72 -35.30
C SER A 81 30.62 -9.81 -34.22
N SER A 82 31.85 -10.10 -33.81
CA SER A 82 32.19 -11.09 -32.77
C SER A 82 31.66 -10.73 -31.37
N TRP A 83 31.33 -9.45 -31.12
CA TRP A 83 30.82 -8.97 -29.83
C TRP A 83 29.28 -9.02 -29.73
N PHE A 84 28.62 -9.57 -30.75
CA PHE A 84 27.17 -9.66 -30.82
C PHE A 84 26.70 -11.11 -30.94
N SER A 85 25.49 -11.39 -30.44
CA SER A 85 24.92 -12.74 -30.51
C SER A 85 24.49 -13.10 -31.93
N THR A 86 24.09 -12.10 -32.72
CA THR A 86 23.76 -12.25 -34.14
C THR A 86 24.42 -11.15 -34.98
N PRO A 87 24.91 -11.44 -36.20
CA PRO A 87 25.58 -10.43 -37.03
C PRO A 87 24.73 -9.19 -37.36
N LYS A 88 23.38 -9.32 -37.34
CA LYS A 88 22.45 -8.21 -37.58
C LYS A 88 22.37 -7.21 -36.42
N GLU A 89 22.84 -7.57 -35.22
CA GLU A 89 22.88 -6.66 -34.07
C GLU A 89 23.99 -5.61 -34.22
N GLN A 90 24.97 -5.84 -35.09
CA GLN A 90 26.03 -4.88 -35.40
C GLN A 90 25.46 -3.56 -35.96
N ASP A 91 24.42 -3.62 -36.79
CA ASP A 91 23.75 -2.46 -37.39
C ASP A 91 23.07 -1.54 -36.35
N VAL A 92 22.94 -2.01 -35.11
CA VAL A 92 22.29 -1.31 -34.00
C VAL A 92 23.23 -0.29 -33.36
N LEU A 93 24.55 -0.42 -33.54
CA LEU A 93 25.56 0.53 -33.08
C LEU A 93 26.40 1.03 -34.28
N GLN A 94 26.16 2.27 -34.68
CA GLN A 94 26.90 2.91 -35.77
C GLN A 94 27.97 3.82 -35.19
N LEU A 95 29.21 3.69 -35.64
CA LEU A 95 30.29 4.55 -35.21
C LEU A 95 30.21 5.90 -35.93
N VAL A 96 30.47 6.96 -35.19
CA VAL A 96 30.62 8.31 -35.72
C VAL A 96 32.03 8.77 -35.40
N ARG A 97 32.77 9.21 -36.42
CA ARG A 97 34.15 9.65 -36.24
C ARG A 97 34.22 11.10 -35.75
N PRO A 98 35.22 11.47 -34.94
CA PRO A 98 35.33 12.82 -34.38
C PRO A 98 35.37 13.92 -35.44
N ASP A 99 36.06 13.67 -36.55
CA ASP A 99 36.20 14.61 -37.67
C ASP A 99 34.86 15.00 -38.33
N THR A 100 33.83 14.17 -38.15
CA THR A 100 32.49 14.45 -38.70
C THR A 100 31.69 15.44 -37.85
N LEU A 101 31.96 15.47 -36.53
CA LEU A 101 31.31 16.38 -35.58
C LEU A 101 32.12 17.64 -35.32
N TRP A 102 33.45 17.49 -35.24
CA TRP A 102 34.38 18.57 -34.89
C TRP A 102 35.49 18.69 -35.93
N PRO A 103 35.19 19.22 -37.14
CA PRO A 103 36.16 19.34 -38.23
C PRO A 103 37.31 20.32 -37.95
N GLU A 104 37.16 21.22 -36.97
CA GLU A 104 38.21 22.13 -36.50
C GLU A 104 39.14 21.51 -35.43
N GLY A 105 38.88 20.26 -35.04
CA GLY A 105 39.63 19.51 -34.04
C GLY A 105 38.81 19.16 -32.81
N VAL A 106 39.16 18.05 -32.16
CA VAL A 106 38.48 17.53 -30.97
C VAL A 106 38.75 18.45 -29.76
N PRO A 107 37.72 18.94 -29.05
CA PRO A 107 37.89 19.72 -27.82
C PRO A 107 38.66 18.94 -26.73
N ILE A 108 39.38 19.64 -25.85
CA ILE A 108 40.24 19.02 -24.81
C ILE A 108 39.83 19.54 -23.42
N GLY A 109 39.92 18.68 -22.39
CA GLY A 109 39.60 19.04 -21.00
C GLY A 109 38.11 19.25 -20.78
N ASP A 110 37.73 20.15 -19.87
CA ASP A 110 36.32 20.43 -19.51
C ASP A 110 35.45 20.85 -20.70
N ALA A 111 36.05 21.38 -21.78
CA ALA A 111 35.35 21.74 -23.01
C ALA A 111 34.86 20.52 -23.81
N LEU A 112 35.48 19.34 -23.63
CA LEU A 112 35.06 18.10 -24.27
C LEU A 112 33.75 17.58 -23.70
N ASP A 113 33.58 17.64 -22.38
CA ASP A 113 32.36 17.15 -21.73
C ASP A 113 31.15 18.00 -22.10
N GLU A 114 31.33 19.33 -22.20
CA GLU A 114 30.27 20.23 -22.64
C GLU A 114 29.93 20.03 -24.13
N ALA A 115 30.94 19.85 -25.00
CA ALA A 115 30.72 19.55 -26.41
C ALA A 115 30.07 18.17 -26.63
N ALA A 116 30.46 17.15 -25.86
CA ALA A 116 29.85 15.83 -25.87
C ALA A 116 28.39 15.91 -25.39
N ARG A 117 28.12 16.68 -24.34
CA ARG A 117 26.77 16.94 -23.84
C ARG A 117 25.91 17.64 -24.89
N GLU A 118 26.46 18.65 -25.57
CA GLU A 118 25.78 19.36 -26.65
C GLU A 118 25.45 18.42 -27.82
N ALA A 119 26.42 17.64 -28.31
CA ALA A 119 26.24 16.67 -29.39
C ALA A 119 25.18 15.58 -29.06
N ILE A 120 25.16 15.09 -27.82
CA ILE A 120 24.12 14.16 -27.35
C ILE A 120 22.76 14.85 -27.25
N SER A 121 22.72 16.11 -26.79
CA SER A 121 21.48 16.88 -26.65
C SER A 121 20.84 17.24 -27.99
N GLN A 122 21.68 17.52 -29.01
CA GLN A 122 21.25 17.80 -30.38
C GLN A 122 20.89 16.51 -31.16
N GLY A 123 21.22 15.35 -30.60
CA GLY A 123 20.89 14.04 -31.18
C GLY A 123 21.79 13.61 -32.33
N GLU A 124 22.92 14.30 -32.52
CA GLU A 124 23.93 13.96 -33.52
C GLU A 124 24.58 12.61 -33.20
N VAL A 125 24.81 12.38 -31.90
CA VAL A 125 25.24 11.10 -31.32
C VAL A 125 24.37 10.75 -30.11
N GLN A 126 24.39 9.50 -29.67
CA GLN A 126 23.64 9.05 -28.50
C GLN A 126 24.56 8.82 -27.30
N VAL A 127 25.83 8.48 -27.53
CA VAL A 127 26.80 8.22 -26.47
C VAL A 127 28.21 8.51 -27.01
N VAL A 128 29.10 8.94 -26.14
CA VAL A 128 30.52 9.12 -26.46
C VAL A 128 31.33 8.10 -25.68
N LEU A 129 32.12 7.30 -26.38
CA LEU A 129 33.09 6.35 -25.83
C LEU A 129 34.47 6.97 -25.94
N ARG A 130 35.17 7.12 -24.82
CA ARG A 130 36.49 7.75 -24.76
C ARG A 130 37.53 6.79 -24.20
N PHE A 131 38.62 6.63 -24.96
CA PHE A 131 39.85 5.99 -24.52
C PHE A 131 40.86 7.07 -24.11
N PRO A 132 41.47 6.98 -22.91
CA PRO A 132 42.48 7.94 -22.47
C PRO A 132 43.77 7.80 -23.31
N ARG A 133 44.56 8.88 -23.40
CA ARG A 133 45.84 8.84 -24.13
C ARG A 133 46.84 7.96 -23.38
N GLY A 134 47.46 6.99 -24.07
CA GLY A 134 48.37 6.02 -23.45
C GLY A 134 47.67 4.76 -22.91
N PHE A 135 46.37 4.58 -23.19
CA PHE A 135 45.59 3.42 -22.78
C PHE A 135 46.21 2.08 -23.23
N GLU A 136 46.60 1.97 -24.51
CA GLU A 136 47.26 0.77 -25.03
C GLU A 136 48.63 0.53 -24.41
N ALA A 137 49.46 1.57 -24.25
CA ALA A 137 50.79 1.43 -23.64
C ALA A 137 50.70 0.90 -22.20
N GLN A 138 49.68 1.33 -21.45
CA GLN A 138 49.40 0.80 -20.10
C GLN A 138 48.87 -0.64 -20.16
N LEU A 139 47.98 -0.98 -21.10
CA LEU A 139 47.52 -2.36 -21.29
C LEU A 139 48.66 -3.31 -21.67
N GLU A 140 49.58 -2.86 -22.52
CA GLU A 140 50.78 -3.59 -22.91
C GLU A 140 51.73 -3.76 -21.71
N ALA A 141 51.95 -2.71 -20.92
CA ALA A 141 52.72 -2.80 -19.67
C ALA A 141 52.10 -3.81 -18.67
N VAL A 142 50.77 -3.85 -18.55
CA VAL A 142 50.05 -4.86 -17.75
C VAL A 142 50.34 -6.26 -18.31
N ARG A 143 50.21 -6.45 -19.62
CA ARG A 143 50.45 -7.73 -20.29
C ARG A 143 51.90 -8.19 -20.12
N GLU A 144 52.88 -7.33 -20.33
CA GLU A 144 54.31 -7.62 -20.14
C GLU A 144 54.62 -8.00 -18.69
N SER A 145 54.02 -7.31 -17.71
CA SER A 145 54.18 -7.65 -16.29
C SER A 145 53.68 -9.06 -15.96
N LEU A 146 52.60 -9.50 -16.62
CA LEU A 146 52.03 -10.84 -16.46
C LEU A 146 52.90 -11.92 -17.11
N MET A 147 53.61 -11.60 -18.19
CA MET A 147 54.54 -12.49 -18.89
C MET A 147 55.91 -12.58 -18.18
N ASN A 148 56.41 -11.46 -17.63
CA ASN A 148 57.73 -11.33 -17.01
C ASN A 148 57.69 -11.29 -15.46
N ARG A 149 57.04 -12.29 -14.84
CA ARG A 149 56.84 -12.39 -13.37
C ARG A 149 58.12 -12.45 -12.53
N SER A 150 59.27 -12.64 -13.17
CA SER A 150 60.58 -12.77 -12.53
C SER A 150 61.19 -11.42 -12.13
N GLN A 151 60.62 -10.29 -12.59
CA GLN A 151 61.11 -8.96 -12.25
C GLN A 151 60.72 -8.59 -10.80
N THR A 152 61.71 -8.18 -10.01
CA THR A 152 61.54 -7.79 -8.60
C THR A 152 60.97 -6.39 -8.38
N GLU A 153 60.94 -5.55 -9.42
CA GLU A 153 60.40 -4.20 -9.35
C GLU A 153 58.91 -4.20 -9.77
N PRO A 154 58.01 -3.62 -8.97
CA PRO A 154 56.60 -3.50 -9.35
C PRO A 154 56.45 -2.54 -10.53
N VAL A 155 55.74 -2.99 -11.58
CA VAL A 155 55.33 -2.11 -12.68
C VAL A 155 54.39 -1.05 -12.12
N VAL A 156 54.75 0.22 -12.28
CA VAL A 156 53.91 1.35 -11.88
C VAL A 156 52.83 1.51 -12.94
N LEU A 157 51.61 1.11 -12.59
CA LEU A 157 50.42 1.27 -13.41
C LEU A 157 49.72 2.57 -13.03
N ASP A 158 49.24 3.28 -14.04
CA ASP A 158 48.36 4.43 -13.84
C ASP A 158 46.91 3.97 -14.02
N ASP A 159 46.20 3.80 -12.90
CA ASP A 159 44.81 3.34 -12.89
C ASP A 159 43.85 4.31 -13.59
N GLU A 160 44.18 5.60 -13.73
CA GLU A 160 43.36 6.56 -14.48
C GLU A 160 43.46 6.33 -15.98
N LEU A 161 44.63 5.93 -16.47
CA LEU A 161 44.87 5.62 -17.89
C LEU A 161 44.33 4.24 -18.31
N LEU A 162 43.82 3.43 -17.39
CA LEU A 162 43.14 2.15 -17.66
C LEU A 162 41.61 2.26 -17.60
N GLN A 163 41.06 3.46 -17.42
CA GLN A 163 39.62 3.71 -17.35
C GLN A 163 39.08 4.24 -18.68
N THR A 164 38.24 3.45 -19.33
CA THR A 164 37.45 3.91 -20.49
C THR A 164 36.19 4.62 -20.01
N GLU A 165 35.91 5.80 -20.53
CA GLU A 165 34.76 6.61 -20.13
C GLU A 165 33.61 6.46 -21.13
N ILE A 166 32.39 6.27 -20.62
CA ILE A 166 31.15 6.32 -21.42
C ILE A 166 30.36 7.56 -20.99
N ILE A 167 30.34 8.59 -21.81
CA ILE A 167 29.63 9.84 -21.56
C ILE A 167 28.22 9.74 -22.17
N PHE A 168 27.20 9.89 -21.32
CA PHE A 168 25.79 9.75 -21.70
C PHE A 168 24.88 10.66 -20.87
N ILE A 169 23.67 10.93 -21.37
CA ILE A 169 22.65 11.70 -20.66
C ILE A 169 21.57 10.74 -20.15
N SER A 170 21.54 10.48 -18.85
CA SER A 170 20.58 9.54 -18.22
C SER A 170 19.11 9.91 -18.41
N ALA A 171 18.82 11.21 -18.52
CA ALA A 171 17.49 11.75 -18.82
C ALA A 171 17.05 11.54 -20.28
N ASN A 172 17.98 11.21 -21.20
CA ASN A 172 17.69 10.90 -22.59
C ASN A 172 17.63 9.38 -22.79
N GLU A 173 16.44 8.87 -23.10
CA GLU A 173 16.20 7.43 -23.27
C GLU A 173 17.09 6.80 -24.34
N LYS A 174 17.30 7.46 -25.50
CA LYS A 174 18.15 6.95 -26.58
C LYS A 174 19.61 6.85 -26.15
N SER A 175 20.08 7.84 -25.38
CA SER A 175 21.44 7.87 -24.83
C SER A 175 21.66 6.75 -23.81
N ARG A 176 20.67 6.53 -22.93
CA ARG A 176 20.71 5.44 -21.94
C ARG A 176 20.72 4.05 -22.60
N ILE A 177 19.90 3.84 -23.63
CA ILE A 177 19.91 2.56 -24.39
C ILE A 177 21.26 2.35 -25.08
N ALA A 178 21.81 3.39 -25.73
CA ALA A 178 23.10 3.30 -26.39
C ALA A 178 24.23 2.99 -25.40
N GLN A 179 24.22 3.62 -24.23
CA GLN A 179 25.17 3.35 -23.14
C GLN A 179 25.11 1.90 -22.68
N LEU A 180 23.92 1.34 -22.45
CA LEU A 180 23.76 -0.06 -22.04
C LEU A 180 24.30 -1.03 -23.10
N ARG A 181 24.12 -0.72 -24.39
CA ARG A 181 24.64 -1.52 -25.50
C ARG A 181 26.17 -1.46 -25.60
N VAL A 182 26.74 -0.26 -25.51
CA VAL A 182 28.20 -0.06 -25.55
C VAL A 182 28.87 -0.71 -24.33
N ASP A 183 28.28 -0.58 -23.13
CA ASP A 183 28.76 -1.25 -21.92
C ASP A 183 28.80 -2.78 -22.08
N ASP A 184 27.77 -3.39 -22.69
CA ASP A 184 27.76 -4.83 -22.94
C ASP A 184 28.90 -5.27 -23.88
N VAL A 185 29.12 -4.55 -24.99
CA VAL A 185 30.22 -4.82 -25.92
C VAL A 185 31.58 -4.68 -25.24
N LEU A 186 31.80 -3.60 -24.48
CA LEU A 186 33.05 -3.38 -23.75
C LEU A 186 33.30 -4.43 -22.67
N ARG A 187 32.24 -4.92 -21.99
CA ARG A 187 32.37 -6.02 -21.01
C ARG A 187 32.82 -7.32 -21.67
N GLN A 188 32.26 -7.65 -22.84
CA GLN A 188 32.66 -8.82 -23.61
C GLN A 188 34.10 -8.69 -24.11
N TRP A 189 34.46 -7.53 -24.66
CA TRP A 189 35.81 -7.23 -25.11
C TRP A 189 36.84 -7.31 -23.96
N ARG A 190 36.55 -6.67 -22.82
CA ARG A 190 37.39 -6.75 -21.61
C ARG A 190 37.59 -8.19 -21.13
N ALA A 191 36.54 -9.01 -21.18
CA ALA A 191 36.63 -10.42 -20.80
C ALA A 191 37.55 -11.21 -21.74
N GLU A 192 37.53 -10.92 -23.04
CA GLU A 192 38.41 -11.55 -24.03
C GLU A 192 39.86 -11.09 -23.90
N VAL A 193 40.09 -9.77 -23.74
CA VAL A 193 41.43 -9.21 -23.44
C VAL A 193 42.02 -9.86 -22.19
N THR A 194 41.21 -9.99 -21.12
CA THR A 194 41.62 -10.67 -19.88
C THR A 194 41.96 -12.13 -20.14
N ARG A 195 41.14 -12.85 -20.92
CA ARG A 195 41.37 -14.25 -21.28
C ARG A 195 42.67 -14.43 -22.04
N SER A 196 42.94 -13.59 -23.05
CA SER A 196 44.17 -13.63 -23.85
C SER A 196 45.40 -13.39 -22.97
N ASN A 197 45.38 -12.35 -22.14
CA ASN A 197 46.51 -12.01 -21.25
C ASN A 197 46.82 -13.12 -20.24
N LEU A 198 45.79 -13.76 -19.67
CA LEU A 198 45.98 -14.86 -18.73
C LEU A 198 46.46 -16.13 -19.42
N ALA A 199 45.91 -16.46 -20.59
CA ALA A 199 46.31 -17.65 -21.35
C ALA A 199 47.79 -17.61 -21.75
N GLU A 200 48.25 -16.47 -22.26
CA GLU A 200 49.66 -16.29 -22.64
C GLU A 200 50.60 -16.22 -21.43
N GLY A 201 50.16 -15.62 -20.33
CA GLY A 201 50.88 -15.61 -19.06
C GLY A 201 50.87 -16.96 -18.31
N ASN A 202 50.36 -18.04 -18.91
CA ASN A 202 50.15 -19.36 -18.30
C ASN A 202 49.40 -19.29 -16.95
N VAL A 203 48.48 -18.34 -16.80
CA VAL A 203 47.58 -18.24 -15.66
C VAL A 203 46.29 -18.96 -15.98
N PRO A 204 45.85 -19.90 -15.13
CA PRO A 204 44.51 -20.43 -15.25
C PRO A 204 43.48 -19.31 -15.14
N ILE A 205 42.55 -19.20 -16.10
CA ILE A 205 41.45 -18.21 -16.05
C ILE A 205 40.59 -18.37 -14.79
N THR A 206 40.59 -19.57 -14.17
CA THR A 206 39.97 -19.82 -12.87
C THR A 206 40.58 -18.98 -11.74
N ALA A 207 41.77 -18.39 -11.91
CA ALA A 207 42.35 -17.49 -10.91
C ALA A 207 41.57 -16.17 -10.77
N THR A 208 40.84 -15.72 -11.81
CA THR A 208 39.99 -14.51 -11.72
C THR A 208 38.63 -14.80 -11.11
N ASN A 209 38.13 -16.03 -11.25
CA ASN A 209 36.88 -16.51 -10.67
C ASN A 209 37.08 -17.92 -10.06
N PRO A 210 37.65 -18.01 -8.84
CA PRO A 210 38.10 -19.28 -8.23
C PRO A 210 36.97 -20.25 -7.88
N PHE A 211 35.74 -19.78 -7.78
CA PHE A 211 34.56 -20.63 -7.61
C PHE A 211 33.40 -20.10 -8.44
N LEU A 212 32.60 -21.00 -8.97
CA LEU A 212 31.37 -20.69 -9.69
C LEU A 212 30.19 -21.08 -8.79
N ILE A 213 29.31 -20.12 -8.50
CA ILE A 213 28.08 -20.41 -7.77
C ILE A 213 27.09 -21.07 -8.73
N LYS A 214 26.88 -22.37 -8.57
CA LYS A 214 25.82 -23.07 -9.29
C LYS A 214 24.50 -22.89 -8.55
N GLN A 215 23.63 -22.03 -9.08
CA GLN A 215 22.25 -21.92 -8.60
C GLN A 215 21.45 -23.13 -9.11
N ASN A 216 20.90 -23.91 -8.19
CA ASN A 216 20.04 -25.05 -8.53
C ASN A 216 18.62 -24.74 -8.06
N ASP A 217 17.77 -24.32 -8.98
CA ASP A 217 16.35 -24.09 -8.71
C ASP A 217 15.66 -25.45 -8.52
N VAL A 218 15.21 -25.74 -7.30
CA VAL A 218 14.51 -26.97 -6.94
C VAL A 218 12.99 -26.87 -7.09
N SER A 219 12.49 -25.74 -7.60
CA SER A 219 11.05 -25.55 -7.82
C SER A 219 10.55 -26.45 -8.96
N HIS A 220 9.34 -26.99 -8.77
CA HIS A 220 8.66 -27.68 -9.87
C HIS A 220 8.31 -26.68 -10.98
N GLU A 221 8.49 -27.06 -12.25
CA GLU A 221 8.21 -26.16 -13.39
C GLU A 221 6.82 -25.51 -13.31
N GLN A 222 5.81 -26.28 -12.89
CA GLN A 222 4.44 -25.78 -12.74
C GLN A 222 4.31 -24.67 -11.68
N GLN A 223 5.07 -24.73 -10.58
CA GLN A 223 5.08 -23.69 -9.54
C GLN A 223 5.78 -22.42 -10.02
N ARG A 224 6.89 -22.58 -10.76
CA ARG A 224 7.61 -21.45 -11.37
C ARG A 224 6.72 -20.65 -12.31
N HIS A 225 5.97 -21.34 -13.16
CA HIS A 225 5.02 -20.71 -14.07
C HIS A 225 3.83 -20.08 -13.36
N ALA A 226 3.36 -20.69 -12.25
CA ALA A 226 2.25 -20.16 -11.47
C ALA A 226 2.61 -18.92 -10.65
N ALA A 227 3.84 -18.76 -10.17
CA ALA A 227 4.25 -17.72 -9.24
C ALA A 227 4.10 -16.27 -9.76
N VAL A 228 4.28 -16.06 -11.07
CA VAL A 228 4.07 -14.73 -11.68
C VAL A 228 2.58 -14.44 -11.80
N TRP A 229 1.80 -15.43 -12.28
CA TRP A 229 0.37 -15.30 -12.49
C TRP A 229 -0.44 -15.27 -11.19
N SER A 230 0.05 -15.87 -10.11
CA SER A 230 -0.61 -15.90 -8.80
C SER A 230 -0.78 -14.51 -8.19
N LYS A 231 0.12 -13.57 -8.53
CA LYS A 231 0.04 -12.17 -8.10
C LYS A 231 -0.88 -11.36 -9.02
N VAL A 232 -0.76 -11.53 -10.34
CA VAL A 232 -1.45 -10.69 -11.33
C VAL A 232 -2.92 -11.09 -11.51
N LEU A 233 -3.24 -12.38 -11.66
CA LEU A 233 -4.58 -12.80 -12.08
C LEU A 233 -5.67 -12.49 -11.04
N PRO A 234 -5.49 -12.76 -9.73
CA PRO A 234 -6.49 -12.38 -8.74
C PRO A 234 -6.75 -10.87 -8.73
N PHE A 235 -5.69 -10.06 -8.81
CA PHE A 235 -5.83 -8.60 -8.87
C PHE A 235 -6.67 -8.15 -10.06
N VAL A 236 -6.37 -8.67 -11.26
CA VAL A 236 -7.12 -8.39 -12.49
C VAL A 236 -8.59 -8.82 -12.36
N LEU A 237 -8.85 -10.03 -11.84
CA LEU A 237 -10.21 -10.54 -11.63
C LEU A 237 -11.05 -9.60 -10.75
N PHE A 238 -10.48 -9.11 -9.65
CA PHE A 238 -11.16 -8.22 -8.73
C PHE A 238 -11.46 -6.84 -9.34
N ILE A 239 -10.51 -6.25 -10.08
CA ILE A 239 -10.74 -4.98 -10.79
C ILE A 239 -11.90 -5.14 -11.77
N TRP A 240 -11.97 -6.25 -12.50
CA TRP A 240 -13.06 -6.47 -13.46
C TRP A 240 -14.39 -6.79 -12.81
N ALA A 241 -14.40 -7.53 -11.71
CA ALA A 241 -15.62 -7.74 -10.95
C ALA A 241 -16.16 -6.39 -10.40
N LEU A 242 -15.29 -5.53 -9.88
CA LEU A 242 -15.67 -4.21 -9.38
C LEU A 242 -16.15 -3.29 -10.50
N THR A 243 -15.37 -3.12 -11.58
CA THR A 243 -15.74 -2.24 -12.71
C THR A 243 -16.98 -2.74 -13.46
N GLY A 244 -17.14 -4.07 -13.58
CA GLY A 244 -18.33 -4.69 -14.15
C GLY A 244 -19.59 -4.51 -13.28
N ALA A 245 -19.45 -4.33 -11.96
CA ALA A 245 -20.55 -3.95 -11.08
C ALA A 245 -20.80 -2.43 -11.05
N PHE A 246 -19.75 -1.63 -11.24
CA PHE A 246 -19.75 -0.18 -11.08
C PHE A 246 -20.76 0.54 -12.00
N TYR A 247 -20.65 0.32 -13.32
CA TYR A 247 -21.52 1.01 -14.29
C TYR A 247 -22.98 0.56 -14.23
N PRO A 248 -23.32 -0.75 -14.15
CA PRO A 248 -24.71 -1.18 -13.99
C PRO A 248 -25.34 -0.66 -12.71
N ALA A 249 -24.61 -0.63 -11.59
CA ALA A 249 -25.16 -0.11 -10.34
C ALA A 249 -25.57 1.36 -10.44
N ILE A 250 -24.75 2.19 -11.10
CA ILE A 250 -25.06 3.61 -11.32
C ILE A 250 -26.30 3.76 -12.20
N ASP A 251 -26.39 3.04 -13.31
CA ASP A 251 -27.52 3.18 -14.23
C ASP A 251 -28.83 2.64 -13.63
N LEU A 252 -28.78 1.49 -12.95
CA LEU A 252 -29.96 0.86 -12.33
C LEU A 252 -30.51 1.61 -11.11
N CYS A 253 -29.72 2.47 -10.47
CA CYS A 253 -30.16 3.26 -9.31
C CYS A 253 -30.22 4.74 -9.63
N ALA A 254 -29.05 5.37 -9.76
CA ALA A 254 -28.96 6.80 -9.98
C ALA A 254 -29.52 7.20 -11.36
N GLY A 255 -29.32 6.36 -12.39
CA GLY A 255 -29.89 6.57 -13.71
C GLY A 255 -31.41 6.47 -13.74
N GLU A 256 -32.00 5.45 -13.10
CA GLU A 256 -33.46 5.34 -12.98
C GLU A 256 -34.08 6.50 -12.18
N LYS A 257 -33.40 6.94 -11.12
CA LYS A 257 -33.82 8.09 -10.32
C LYS A 257 -33.73 9.40 -11.10
N GLU A 258 -32.67 9.58 -11.89
CA GLU A 258 -32.53 10.73 -12.79
C GLU A 258 -33.62 10.76 -13.87
N ARG A 259 -34.07 9.58 -14.33
CA ARG A 259 -35.15 9.42 -15.32
C ARG A 259 -36.57 9.49 -14.72
N GLY A 260 -36.72 9.49 -13.40
CA GLY A 260 -38.02 9.44 -12.72
C GLY A 260 -38.76 8.10 -12.91
N THR A 261 -38.03 7.02 -13.22
CA THR A 261 -38.62 5.68 -13.41
C THR A 261 -38.61 4.84 -12.14
N LEU A 262 -37.79 5.21 -11.15
CA LEU A 262 -37.68 4.50 -9.88
C LEU A 262 -39.00 4.55 -9.07
N GLU A 263 -39.69 5.68 -9.11
CA GLU A 263 -40.95 5.94 -8.44
C GLU A 263 -42.04 4.97 -8.93
N THR A 264 -42.07 4.70 -10.24
CA THR A 264 -43.03 3.74 -10.82
C THR A 264 -42.79 2.31 -10.33
N LEU A 265 -41.53 1.94 -10.07
CA LEU A 265 -41.17 0.63 -9.52
C LEU A 265 -41.55 0.52 -8.05
N LEU A 266 -41.46 1.61 -7.28
CA LEU A 266 -41.83 1.65 -5.86
C LEU A 266 -43.36 1.60 -5.63
N VAL A 267 -44.17 1.95 -6.62
CA VAL A 267 -45.64 1.81 -6.60
C VAL A 267 -46.09 0.39 -6.98
N SER A 268 -45.19 -0.43 -7.52
CA SER A 268 -45.49 -1.82 -7.85
C SER A 268 -45.75 -2.67 -6.59
N PRO A 269 -46.42 -3.84 -6.70
CA PRO A 269 -46.70 -4.69 -5.55
C PRO A 269 -45.45 -5.41 -4.97
N ALA A 270 -44.24 -5.12 -5.49
CA ALA A 270 -43.00 -5.73 -5.02
C ALA A 270 -42.49 -5.05 -3.74
N GLU A 271 -42.03 -5.84 -2.77
CA GLU A 271 -41.40 -5.31 -1.56
C GLU A 271 -40.08 -4.60 -1.90
N ARG A 272 -39.68 -3.58 -1.12
CA ARG A 272 -38.39 -2.87 -1.31
C ARG A 272 -37.20 -3.83 -1.33
N ARG A 273 -37.23 -4.86 -0.48
CA ARG A 273 -36.24 -5.94 -0.46
C ARG A 273 -36.23 -6.74 -1.77
N GLU A 274 -37.39 -7.06 -2.34
CA GLU A 274 -37.48 -7.80 -3.60
C GLU A 274 -36.91 -7.01 -4.78
N ILE A 275 -37.12 -5.69 -4.80
CA ILE A 275 -36.52 -4.77 -5.77
C ILE A 275 -35.00 -4.79 -5.66
N VAL A 276 -34.46 -4.68 -4.43
CA VAL A 276 -33.01 -4.72 -4.16
C VAL A 276 -32.40 -6.02 -4.65
N TRP A 277 -32.98 -7.18 -4.35
CA TRP A 277 -32.48 -8.47 -4.82
C TRP A 277 -32.52 -8.61 -6.35
N GLY A 278 -33.58 -8.10 -7.00
CA GLY A 278 -33.67 -8.10 -8.47
C GLY A 278 -32.58 -7.25 -9.13
N LYS A 279 -32.33 -6.05 -8.61
CA LYS A 279 -31.24 -5.17 -9.07
C LYS A 279 -29.87 -5.77 -8.78
N LEU A 280 -29.67 -6.32 -7.58
CA LEU A 280 -28.41 -6.95 -7.17
C LEU A 280 -28.02 -8.11 -8.09
N LEU A 281 -28.96 -9.02 -8.40
CA LEU A 281 -28.71 -10.14 -9.31
C LEU A 281 -28.36 -9.67 -10.73
N THR A 282 -28.96 -8.56 -11.18
CA THR A 282 -28.66 -7.95 -12.48
C THR A 282 -27.21 -7.45 -12.50
N ILE A 283 -26.83 -6.64 -11.51
CA ILE A 283 -25.46 -6.10 -11.39
C ILE A 283 -24.43 -7.23 -11.29
N MET A 284 -24.72 -8.26 -10.48
CA MET A 284 -23.86 -9.42 -10.31
C MET A 284 -23.68 -10.19 -11.62
N THR A 285 -24.74 -10.35 -12.41
CA THR A 285 -24.67 -11.02 -13.72
C THR A 285 -23.73 -10.26 -14.66
N PHE A 286 -23.87 -8.94 -14.76
CA PHE A 286 -22.98 -8.11 -15.59
C PHE A 286 -21.54 -8.14 -15.09
N SER A 287 -21.33 -8.04 -13.77
CA SER A 287 -20.01 -8.16 -13.14
C SER A 287 -19.31 -9.48 -13.48
N VAL A 288 -20.02 -10.61 -13.37
CA VAL A 288 -19.51 -11.93 -13.73
C VAL A 288 -19.18 -12.01 -15.22
N ILE A 289 -20.09 -11.58 -16.10
CA ILE A 289 -19.88 -11.60 -17.56
C ILE A 289 -18.64 -10.77 -17.94
N THR A 290 -18.51 -9.55 -17.40
CA THR A 290 -17.35 -8.69 -17.65
C THR A 290 -16.05 -9.34 -17.21
N ALA A 291 -16.01 -9.91 -16.00
CA ALA A 291 -14.81 -10.54 -15.50
C ALA A 291 -14.43 -11.78 -16.34
N LEU A 292 -15.40 -12.59 -16.77
CA LEU A 292 -15.16 -13.74 -17.63
C LEU A 292 -14.66 -13.35 -19.03
N LEU A 293 -15.29 -12.34 -19.66
CA LEU A 293 -14.87 -11.83 -20.96
C LEU A 293 -13.44 -11.28 -20.92
N ASN A 294 -13.09 -10.56 -19.84
CA ASN A 294 -11.75 -10.04 -19.64
C ASN A 294 -10.72 -11.13 -19.38
N LEU A 295 -11.05 -12.14 -18.57
CA LEU A 295 -10.17 -13.27 -18.32
C LEU A 295 -9.90 -14.07 -19.61
N ALA A 296 -10.93 -14.24 -20.44
CA ALA A 296 -10.79 -14.84 -21.76
C ALA A 296 -9.92 -13.98 -22.69
N SER A 297 -10.15 -12.66 -22.74
CA SER A 297 -9.35 -11.71 -23.53
C SER A 297 -7.87 -11.76 -23.15
N LEU A 298 -7.59 -11.73 -21.84
CA LEU A 298 -6.25 -11.80 -21.31
C LEU A 298 -5.57 -13.11 -21.70
N GLY A 299 -6.26 -14.25 -21.56
CA GLY A 299 -5.74 -15.56 -21.96
C GLY A 299 -5.40 -15.65 -23.44
N VAL A 300 -6.27 -15.11 -24.32
CA VAL A 300 -6.02 -15.06 -25.77
C VAL A 300 -4.84 -14.12 -26.08
N THR A 301 -4.82 -12.94 -25.50
CA THR A 301 -3.75 -11.94 -25.71
C THR A 301 -2.40 -12.47 -25.23
N ALA A 302 -2.34 -13.08 -24.05
CA ALA A 302 -1.13 -13.68 -23.51
C ALA A 302 -0.57 -14.77 -24.44
N LYS A 303 -1.44 -15.56 -25.08
CA LYS A 303 -1.01 -16.55 -26.08
C LYS A 303 -0.34 -15.90 -27.29
N PHE A 304 -0.90 -14.82 -27.82
CA PHE A 304 -0.33 -14.12 -28.98
C PHE A 304 0.97 -13.40 -28.66
N ILE A 305 1.01 -12.64 -27.55
CA ILE A 305 2.22 -11.95 -27.11
C ILE A 305 3.33 -12.96 -26.85
N LEU A 306 3.04 -14.04 -26.12
CA LEU A 306 4.07 -15.01 -25.77
C LEU A 306 4.64 -15.74 -26.98
N ALA A 307 3.79 -16.12 -27.94
CA ALA A 307 4.25 -16.76 -29.18
C ALA A 307 5.20 -15.86 -29.99
N GLN A 308 4.96 -14.55 -29.99
CA GLN A 308 5.86 -13.59 -30.64
C GLN A 308 7.12 -13.30 -29.80
N PHE A 309 7.00 -13.28 -28.47
CA PHE A 309 8.12 -13.04 -27.56
C PHE A 309 9.11 -14.21 -27.52
N SER A 310 8.66 -15.46 -27.69
CA SER A 310 9.54 -16.64 -27.73
C SER A 310 10.46 -16.66 -28.95
N GLU A 311 10.11 -15.99 -30.05
CA GLU A 311 10.98 -15.85 -31.23
C GLU A 311 12.05 -14.76 -31.06
N ILE A 312 11.88 -13.87 -30.06
CA ILE A 312 12.60 -12.59 -30.00
C ILE A 312 13.71 -12.59 -28.93
N ILE A 313 13.71 -13.50 -27.94
CA ILE A 313 14.49 -13.29 -26.72
C ILE A 313 15.57 -14.34 -26.43
N SER A 314 16.82 -13.89 -26.52
CA SER A 314 18.06 -14.40 -25.91
C SER A 314 18.35 -13.81 -24.52
N LEU A 315 17.40 -13.10 -23.89
CA LEU A 315 17.53 -12.59 -22.51
C LEU A 315 17.36 -13.71 -21.48
N PRO A 316 18.27 -13.83 -20.50
CA PRO A 316 18.10 -14.71 -19.35
C PRO A 316 16.81 -14.37 -18.58
N GLY A 317 15.98 -15.37 -18.30
CA GLY A 317 14.75 -15.23 -17.49
C GLY A 317 13.43 -15.03 -18.27
N ALA A 318 13.48 -14.70 -19.56
CA ALA A 318 12.27 -14.55 -20.38
C ALA A 318 11.59 -15.88 -20.75
N SER A 319 12.31 -17.00 -20.67
CA SER A 319 11.79 -18.36 -20.84
C SER A 319 10.82 -18.80 -19.73
N ALA A 320 10.63 -17.99 -18.68
CA ALA A 320 9.75 -18.29 -17.55
C ALA A 320 8.29 -17.83 -17.75
N LEU A 321 8.01 -16.89 -18.66
CA LEU A 321 6.64 -16.49 -18.96
C LEU A 321 5.99 -17.58 -19.82
N THR A 322 5.12 -18.40 -19.23
CA THR A 322 4.26 -19.32 -19.98
C THR A 322 2.80 -18.92 -19.81
N LEU A 323 1.92 -19.54 -20.58
CA LEU A 323 0.49 -19.43 -20.36
C LEU A 323 0.11 -19.84 -18.93
N PRO A 324 -0.86 -19.15 -18.31
CA PRO A 324 -1.33 -19.52 -16.98
C PRO A 324 -1.96 -20.92 -17.01
N PRO A 325 -1.75 -21.75 -15.98
CA PRO A 325 -2.29 -23.10 -15.96
C PRO A 325 -3.82 -23.09 -15.90
N LEU A 326 -4.46 -24.07 -16.55
CA LEU A 326 -5.93 -24.16 -16.62
C LEU A 326 -6.57 -24.30 -15.23
N SER A 327 -5.88 -24.93 -14.28
CA SER A 327 -6.30 -25.01 -12.88
C SER A 327 -6.51 -23.64 -12.25
N SER A 328 -5.63 -22.68 -12.52
CA SER A 328 -5.74 -21.30 -12.02
C SER A 328 -7.00 -20.61 -12.52
N LEU A 329 -7.35 -20.81 -13.79
CA LEU A 329 -8.57 -20.24 -14.39
C LEU A 329 -9.83 -20.78 -13.70
N ILE A 330 -9.88 -22.08 -13.39
CA ILE A 330 -11.01 -22.68 -12.68
C ILE A 330 -11.20 -22.05 -11.30
N TRP A 331 -10.11 -21.91 -10.53
CA TRP A 331 -10.18 -21.30 -9.19
C TRP A 331 -10.60 -19.83 -9.21
N LEU A 332 -10.17 -19.08 -10.23
CA LEU A 332 -10.61 -17.70 -10.44
C LEU A 332 -12.12 -17.63 -10.74
N VAL A 333 -12.64 -18.52 -11.57
CA VAL A 333 -14.08 -18.59 -11.87
C VAL A 333 -14.90 -18.96 -10.63
N VAL A 334 -14.41 -19.86 -9.78
CA VAL A 334 -15.08 -20.22 -8.52
C VAL A 334 -15.13 -19.03 -7.57
N ALA A 335 -14.02 -18.30 -7.40
CA ALA A 335 -13.97 -17.13 -6.53
C ALA A 335 -14.73 -15.92 -7.09
N LEU A 336 -14.94 -15.84 -8.40
CA LEU A 336 -15.64 -14.73 -9.04
C LEU A 336 -17.05 -14.52 -8.49
N LEU A 337 -17.79 -15.58 -8.17
CA LEU A 337 -19.17 -15.47 -7.67
C LEU A 337 -19.28 -14.67 -6.36
N PRO A 338 -18.59 -15.04 -5.26
CA PRO A 338 -18.66 -14.27 -4.02
C PRO A 338 -18.08 -12.85 -4.17
N ILE A 339 -17.06 -12.66 -5.00
CA ILE A 339 -16.47 -11.33 -5.27
C ILE A 339 -17.48 -10.43 -5.99
N ALA A 340 -18.10 -10.94 -7.04
CA ALA A 340 -19.12 -10.22 -7.81
C ALA A 340 -20.33 -9.89 -6.93
N ALA A 341 -20.77 -10.81 -6.07
CA ALA A 341 -21.86 -10.55 -5.12
C ALA A 341 -21.51 -9.42 -4.14
N PHE A 342 -20.30 -9.46 -3.56
CA PHE A 342 -19.82 -8.43 -2.64
C PHE A 342 -19.75 -7.06 -3.30
N PHE A 343 -19.08 -6.93 -4.46
CA PHE A 343 -18.96 -5.64 -5.12
C PHE A 343 -20.29 -5.12 -5.67
N SER A 344 -21.16 -6.00 -6.16
CA SER A 344 -22.50 -5.60 -6.62
C SER A 344 -23.33 -5.01 -5.49
N ALA A 345 -23.31 -5.63 -4.30
CA ALA A 345 -24.03 -5.11 -3.13
C ALA A 345 -23.47 -3.77 -2.66
N MET A 346 -22.14 -3.61 -2.66
CA MET A 346 -21.49 -2.36 -2.27
C MET A 346 -21.77 -1.23 -3.26
N CYS A 347 -21.61 -1.50 -4.56
CA CYS A 347 -21.92 -0.53 -5.61
C CYS A 347 -23.40 -0.13 -5.60
N LEU A 348 -24.32 -1.08 -5.41
CA LEU A 348 -25.75 -0.82 -5.33
C LEU A 348 -26.10 0.10 -4.15
N ALA A 349 -25.55 -0.18 -2.96
CA ALA A 349 -25.79 0.63 -1.78
C ALA A 349 -25.24 2.05 -1.93
N CYS A 350 -24.03 2.22 -2.48
CA CYS A 350 -23.46 3.54 -2.76
C CYS A 350 -24.26 4.29 -3.84
N ALA A 351 -24.67 3.60 -4.91
CA ALA A 351 -25.39 4.21 -6.04
C ALA A 351 -26.81 4.68 -5.64
N ALA A 352 -27.44 4.03 -4.66
CA ALA A 352 -28.74 4.44 -4.13
C ALA A 352 -28.74 5.86 -3.52
N PHE A 353 -27.59 6.34 -3.02
CA PHE A 353 -27.46 7.71 -2.49
C PHE A 353 -27.42 8.79 -3.56
N ALA A 354 -27.04 8.43 -4.79
CA ALA A 354 -26.90 9.40 -5.86
C ALA A 354 -28.24 9.88 -6.40
N ARG A 355 -28.29 11.14 -6.83
CA ARG A 355 -29.45 11.69 -7.53
C ARG A 355 -29.31 11.63 -9.05
N SER A 356 -28.08 11.64 -9.53
CA SER A 356 -27.73 11.55 -10.95
C SER A 356 -26.64 10.54 -11.20
N THR A 357 -26.54 10.08 -12.45
CA THR A 357 -25.45 9.21 -12.92
C THR A 357 -24.07 9.79 -12.61
N LYS A 358 -23.89 11.12 -12.74
CA LYS A 358 -22.63 11.82 -12.40
C LYS A 358 -22.31 11.77 -10.91
N GLU A 359 -23.29 12.03 -10.05
CA GLU A 359 -23.11 11.90 -8.59
C GLU A 359 -22.81 10.45 -8.19
N GLY A 360 -23.43 9.47 -8.87
CA GLY A 360 -23.17 8.06 -8.64
C GLY A 360 -21.70 7.71 -8.84
N GLN A 361 -21.09 8.23 -9.90
CA GLN A 361 -19.65 8.05 -10.14
C GLN A 361 -18.81 8.60 -8.99
N TYR A 362 -19.13 9.79 -8.47
CA TYR A 362 -18.40 10.37 -7.35
C TYR A 362 -18.56 9.58 -6.05
N TYR A 363 -19.74 9.02 -5.77
CA TYR A 363 -19.96 8.19 -4.58
C TYR A 363 -19.27 6.83 -4.64
N LEU A 364 -19.09 6.27 -5.83
CA LEU A 364 -18.39 4.99 -5.98
C LEU A 364 -16.86 5.14 -6.08
N MET A 365 -16.30 6.34 -6.29
CA MET A 365 -14.84 6.56 -6.28
C MET A 365 -14.16 6.29 -4.92
N PRO A 366 -14.69 6.74 -3.76
CA PRO A 366 -14.18 6.36 -2.45
C PRO A 366 -14.16 4.84 -2.22
N LEU A 367 -15.16 4.12 -2.75
CA LEU A 367 -15.18 2.65 -2.69
C LEU A 367 -13.97 2.06 -3.42
N LEU A 368 -13.65 2.56 -4.61
CA LEU A 368 -12.44 2.15 -5.34
C LEU A 368 -11.16 2.50 -4.55
N LEU A 369 -11.08 3.69 -3.96
CA LEU A 369 -9.93 4.12 -3.16
C LEU A 369 -9.70 3.25 -1.93
N VAL A 370 -10.76 2.74 -1.29
CA VAL A 370 -10.65 1.83 -0.13
C VAL A 370 -10.29 0.41 -0.56
N VAL A 371 -10.87 -0.08 -1.65
CA VAL A 371 -10.65 -1.45 -2.13
C VAL A 371 -9.24 -1.62 -2.72
N MET A 372 -8.70 -0.60 -3.39
CA MET A 372 -7.39 -0.67 -4.06
C MET A 372 -6.24 -1.06 -3.10
N PRO A 373 -6.02 -0.40 -1.95
CA PRO A 373 -5.01 -0.81 -0.98
C PRO A 373 -5.19 -2.24 -0.47
N LEU A 374 -6.43 -2.69 -0.24
CA LEU A 374 -6.73 -4.06 0.21
C LEU A 374 -6.34 -5.11 -0.85
N MET A 375 -6.42 -4.73 -2.13
CA MET A 375 -5.98 -5.56 -3.26
C MET A 375 -4.48 -5.48 -3.53
N MET A 376 -3.84 -4.35 -3.24
CA MET A 376 -2.39 -4.17 -3.41
C MET A 376 -1.57 -4.84 -2.33
N LEU A 377 -2.09 -4.91 -1.09
CA LEU A 377 -1.38 -5.49 0.04
C LEU A 377 -0.87 -6.94 -0.23
N PRO A 378 -1.67 -7.86 -0.81
CA PRO A 378 -1.21 -9.18 -1.23
C PRO A 378 -0.11 -9.23 -2.31
N LEU A 379 0.12 -8.14 -3.04
CA LEU A 379 1.18 -8.03 -4.05
C LEU A 379 2.55 -7.72 -3.43
N SER A 380 2.54 -7.17 -2.20
CA SER A 380 3.76 -6.85 -1.47
C SER A 380 4.58 -8.11 -1.14
N PRO A 381 5.92 -8.04 -1.24
CA PRO A 381 6.78 -9.06 -0.63
C PRO A 381 6.49 -9.19 0.87
N GLY A 382 6.59 -10.40 1.41
CA GLY A 382 6.40 -10.68 2.84
C GLY A 382 4.94 -10.81 3.31
N VAL A 383 3.95 -10.49 2.47
CA VAL A 383 2.53 -10.71 2.81
C VAL A 383 2.11 -12.11 2.38
N GLU A 384 1.91 -12.97 3.36
CA GLU A 384 1.49 -14.37 3.17
C GLU A 384 0.09 -14.63 3.72
N LEU A 385 -0.49 -15.76 3.32
CA LEU A 385 -1.79 -16.21 3.81
C LEU A 385 -1.65 -16.73 5.24
N THR A 386 -1.90 -15.86 6.22
CA THR A 386 -1.92 -16.18 7.65
C THR A 386 -3.34 -16.07 8.21
N LEU A 387 -3.55 -16.48 9.47
CA LEU A 387 -4.87 -16.33 10.10
C LEU A 387 -5.28 -14.84 10.14
N GLY A 388 -4.37 -13.94 10.52
CA GLY A 388 -4.65 -12.50 10.53
C GLY A 388 -5.00 -11.96 9.14
N ASN A 389 -4.17 -12.22 8.13
CA ASN A 389 -4.40 -11.72 6.78
C ASN A 389 -5.65 -12.34 6.12
N SER A 390 -6.03 -13.57 6.52
CA SER A 390 -7.25 -14.23 6.05
C SER A 390 -8.55 -13.55 6.53
N LEU A 391 -8.48 -12.80 7.64
CA LEU A 391 -9.62 -12.09 8.21
C LEU A 391 -9.83 -10.69 7.62
N ILE A 392 -8.88 -10.20 6.82
CA ILE A 392 -8.99 -8.90 6.15
C ILE A 392 -9.90 -9.07 4.92
N PRO A 393 -11.01 -8.32 4.82
CA PRO A 393 -11.90 -8.37 3.66
C PRO A 393 -11.14 -8.07 2.37
N VAL A 394 -11.52 -8.72 1.26
CA VAL A 394 -10.83 -8.64 -0.06
C VAL A 394 -9.44 -9.27 -0.06
N THR A 395 -8.53 -8.81 0.81
CA THR A 395 -7.15 -9.32 0.95
C THR A 395 -7.10 -10.82 1.21
N GLY A 396 -7.93 -11.34 2.12
CA GLY A 396 -7.95 -12.77 2.45
C GLY A 396 -8.32 -13.66 1.25
N VAL A 397 -9.27 -13.22 0.41
CA VAL A 397 -9.68 -13.95 -0.81
C VAL A 397 -8.56 -13.90 -1.86
N VAL A 398 -7.91 -12.76 -2.03
CA VAL A 398 -6.77 -12.61 -2.96
C VAL A 398 -5.61 -13.52 -2.55
N LEU A 399 -5.26 -13.56 -1.26
CA LEU A 399 -4.20 -14.43 -0.74
C LEU A 399 -4.57 -15.92 -0.83
N LEU A 400 -5.83 -16.27 -0.59
CA LEU A 400 -6.33 -17.63 -0.77
C LEU A 400 -6.18 -18.07 -2.23
N LEU A 401 -6.63 -17.23 -3.18
CA LEU A 401 -6.47 -17.49 -4.61
C LEU A 401 -5.00 -17.61 -5.00
N ARG A 402 -4.14 -16.71 -4.50
CA ARG A 402 -2.69 -16.75 -4.75
C ARG A 402 -2.09 -18.08 -4.30
N SER A 403 -2.36 -18.52 -3.07
CA SER A 403 -1.84 -19.78 -2.52
C SER A 403 -2.33 -21.01 -3.30
N VAL A 404 -3.60 -21.00 -3.75
CA VAL A 404 -4.18 -22.05 -4.58
C VAL A 404 -3.58 -22.08 -6.00
N ILE A 405 -3.33 -20.91 -6.60
CA ILE A 405 -2.67 -20.79 -7.91
C ILE A 405 -1.23 -21.28 -7.84
N GLU A 406 -0.50 -20.95 -6.77
CA GLU A 406 0.86 -21.43 -6.48
C GLU A 406 0.93 -22.95 -6.18
N GLY A 407 -0.22 -23.64 -6.13
CA GLY A 407 -0.31 -25.08 -5.88
C GLY A 407 -0.17 -25.47 -4.40
N GLN A 408 -0.22 -24.51 -3.48
CA GLN A 408 -0.09 -24.74 -2.04
C GLN A 408 -1.44 -25.11 -1.40
N TYR A 409 -2.11 -26.15 -1.89
CA TYR A 409 -3.48 -26.50 -1.50
C TYR A 409 -3.64 -26.80 -0.01
N VAL A 410 -2.68 -27.49 0.61
CA VAL A 410 -2.72 -27.84 2.05
C VAL A 410 -2.66 -26.58 2.92
N HIS A 411 -1.86 -25.61 2.51
CA HIS A 411 -1.76 -24.33 3.21
C HIS A 411 -3.05 -23.52 3.04
N ALA A 412 -3.55 -23.40 1.82
CA ALA A 412 -4.80 -22.70 1.51
C ALA A 412 -6.01 -23.28 2.26
N LEU A 413 -6.12 -24.62 2.35
CA LEU A 413 -7.26 -25.30 2.98
C LEU A 413 -7.48 -24.86 4.43
N LYS A 414 -6.39 -24.60 5.19
CA LYS A 414 -6.46 -24.12 6.58
C LYS A 414 -7.23 -22.81 6.74
N TYR A 415 -7.22 -21.98 5.70
CA TYR A 415 -7.78 -20.62 5.74
C TYR A 415 -9.05 -20.45 4.90
N VAL A 416 -9.59 -21.52 4.29
CA VAL A 416 -10.85 -21.42 3.52
C VAL A 416 -12.01 -20.96 4.40
N ILE A 417 -12.16 -21.55 5.60
CA ILE A 417 -13.26 -21.22 6.53
C ILE A 417 -13.23 -19.74 6.96
N PRO A 418 -12.11 -19.18 7.48
CA PRO A 418 -12.08 -17.78 7.88
C PRO A 418 -12.32 -16.83 6.69
N VAL A 419 -11.72 -17.10 5.53
CA VAL A 419 -11.90 -16.27 4.32
C VAL A 419 -13.36 -16.27 3.85
N VAL A 420 -13.98 -17.45 3.75
CA VAL A 420 -15.39 -17.58 3.34
C VAL A 420 -16.30 -16.93 4.39
N GLY A 421 -16.03 -17.13 5.69
CA GLY A 421 -16.80 -16.52 6.77
C GLY A 421 -16.79 -14.99 6.71
N VAL A 422 -15.61 -14.39 6.55
CA VAL A 422 -15.46 -12.93 6.43
C VAL A 422 -16.13 -12.42 5.15
N THR A 423 -15.87 -13.06 4.02
CA THR A 423 -16.43 -12.65 2.71
C THR A 423 -17.95 -12.71 2.72
N PHE A 424 -18.52 -13.80 3.23
CA PHE A 424 -19.95 -13.98 3.37
C PHE A 424 -20.55 -12.96 4.35
N GLY A 425 -19.90 -12.73 5.50
CA GLY A 425 -20.31 -11.72 6.47
C GLY A 425 -20.33 -10.31 5.87
N CYS A 426 -19.25 -9.90 5.19
CA CYS A 426 -19.17 -8.62 4.50
C CYS A 426 -20.22 -8.48 3.39
N CYS A 427 -20.48 -9.55 2.63
CA CYS A 427 -21.53 -9.56 1.61
C CYS A 427 -22.92 -9.37 2.24
N LEU A 428 -23.24 -10.11 3.32
CA LEU A 428 -24.51 -9.95 4.04
C LEU A 428 -24.68 -8.54 4.60
N LEU A 429 -23.63 -7.95 5.16
CA LEU A 429 -23.66 -6.57 5.66
C LEU A 429 -23.87 -5.56 4.54
N ALA A 430 -23.20 -5.74 3.39
CA ALA A 430 -23.39 -4.88 2.22
C ALA A 430 -24.82 -4.98 1.65
N ILE A 431 -25.39 -6.18 1.57
CA ILE A 431 -26.77 -6.39 1.13
C ILE A 431 -27.75 -5.74 2.10
N ARG A 432 -27.57 -5.94 3.41
CA ARG A 432 -28.41 -5.29 4.43
C ARG A 432 -28.30 -3.77 4.36
N TRP A 433 -27.12 -3.24 4.09
CA TRP A 433 -26.92 -1.80 3.91
C TRP A 433 -27.67 -1.29 2.67
N ALA A 434 -27.63 -2.02 1.55
CA ALA A 434 -28.43 -1.70 0.35
C ALA A 434 -29.94 -1.73 0.65
N GLU A 435 -30.42 -2.76 1.35
CA GLU A 435 -31.83 -2.86 1.79
C GLU A 435 -32.24 -1.67 2.67
N ASP A 436 -31.41 -1.28 3.64
CA ASP A 436 -31.65 -0.13 4.51
C ASP A 436 -31.71 1.19 3.70
N GLN A 437 -30.84 1.37 2.70
CA GLN A 437 -30.88 2.57 1.84
C GLN A 437 -32.19 2.67 1.06
N PHE A 438 -32.66 1.55 0.49
CA PHE A 438 -33.94 1.53 -0.21
C PHE A 438 -35.13 1.74 0.74
N ASN A 439 -34.99 1.46 2.03
CA ASN A 439 -36.05 1.73 3.03
C ASN A 439 -36.09 3.20 3.48
N ARG A 440 -35.01 3.97 3.31
CA ARG A 440 -34.94 5.38 3.71
C ARG A 440 -35.45 6.32 2.61
N GLU A 441 -36.60 6.95 2.84
CA GLU A 441 -37.18 7.91 1.90
C GLU A 441 -36.33 9.16 1.70
N SER A 442 -35.63 9.63 2.74
CA SER A 442 -34.70 10.76 2.64
C SER A 442 -33.55 10.51 1.68
N VAL A 443 -33.19 9.25 1.44
CA VAL A 443 -32.15 8.84 0.50
C VAL A 443 -32.74 8.73 -0.91
N LEU A 444 -33.90 8.09 -1.03
CA LEU A 444 -34.60 7.93 -2.31
C LEU A 444 -35.07 9.26 -2.91
N PHE A 445 -35.53 10.21 -2.11
CA PHE A 445 -36.15 11.47 -2.57
C PHE A 445 -35.34 12.74 -2.26
N ARG A 446 -34.04 12.61 -1.99
CA ARG A 446 -33.15 13.74 -1.67
C ARG A 446 -33.20 14.84 -2.73
N GLU A 447 -33.40 16.10 -2.29
CA GLU A 447 -33.29 17.29 -3.13
C GLU A 447 -31.85 17.85 -3.15
N SER A 448 -31.43 18.43 -4.27
CA SER A 448 -30.06 18.93 -4.46
C SER A 448 -29.83 20.25 -3.74
N GLU A 449 -28.98 20.26 -2.72
CA GLU A 449 -28.34 21.49 -2.26
C GLU A 449 -27.30 21.93 -3.31
N ARG A 450 -27.55 23.04 -4.00
CA ARG A 450 -26.53 23.67 -4.86
C ARG A 450 -25.46 24.24 -3.93
N LEU A 451 -24.26 23.65 -3.96
CA LEU A 451 -23.07 24.17 -3.27
C LEU A 451 -22.67 25.53 -3.86
N ASP A 452 -23.12 26.61 -3.23
CA ASP A 452 -22.64 27.96 -3.50
C ASP A 452 -21.54 28.30 -2.49
N LEU A 453 -20.28 28.31 -2.95
CA LEU A 453 -19.08 28.47 -2.10
C LEU A 453 -19.13 29.71 -1.20
N GLY A 454 -19.67 30.82 -1.71
CA GLY A 454 -19.79 32.07 -0.94
C GLY A 454 -20.82 31.95 0.19
N ARG A 455 -21.97 31.32 -0.10
CA ARG A 455 -22.99 31.04 0.92
C ARG A 455 -22.50 29.99 1.91
N TRP A 456 -21.81 28.94 1.44
CA TRP A 456 -21.22 27.90 2.27
C TRP A 456 -20.23 28.48 3.28
N LEU A 457 -19.30 29.35 2.87
CA LEU A 457 -18.39 30.06 3.79
C LEU A 457 -19.15 30.93 4.79
N THR A 458 -20.18 31.65 4.34
CA THR A 458 -21.00 32.49 5.22
C THR A 458 -21.74 31.65 6.26
N HIS A 459 -22.33 30.51 5.86
CA HIS A 459 -22.99 29.55 6.74
C HIS A 459 -22.01 28.88 7.71
N LEU A 460 -20.78 28.58 7.26
CA LEU A 460 -19.71 28.02 8.08
C LEU A 460 -19.42 28.86 9.33
N PHE A 461 -19.36 30.17 9.16
CA PHE A 461 -19.05 31.12 10.24
C PHE A 461 -20.29 31.54 11.04
N ARG A 462 -21.45 31.68 10.38
CA ARG A 462 -22.70 32.16 11.00
C ARG A 462 -23.44 31.07 11.77
N ASP A 463 -23.53 29.88 11.19
CA ASP A 463 -24.40 28.79 11.67
C ASP A 463 -23.58 27.73 12.43
N ARG A 464 -22.55 28.17 13.16
CA ARG A 464 -21.79 27.30 14.07
C ARG A 464 -22.71 26.69 15.13
N ALA A 465 -22.62 25.39 15.32
CA ALA A 465 -23.29 24.69 16.41
C ALA A 465 -22.47 24.77 17.71
N ASP A 466 -23.08 24.37 18.83
CA ASP A 466 -22.40 24.29 20.13
C ASP A 466 -21.27 23.24 20.13
N THR A 467 -21.47 22.15 19.39
CA THR A 467 -20.56 21.00 19.21
C THR A 467 -20.40 20.70 17.71
N PRO A 468 -19.35 19.98 17.29
CA PRO A 468 -19.14 19.70 15.87
C PRO A 468 -20.20 18.75 15.32
N THR A 469 -20.45 18.80 14.01
CA THR A 469 -21.38 17.87 13.34
C THR A 469 -20.70 16.55 13.00
N LEU A 470 -21.50 15.52 12.67
CA LEU A 470 -20.99 14.24 12.16
C LEU A 470 -20.03 14.43 10.97
N ALA A 471 -20.40 15.27 10.01
CA ALA A 471 -19.58 15.57 8.84
C ALA A 471 -18.25 16.24 9.21
N GLN A 472 -18.26 17.16 10.19
CA GLN A 472 -17.04 17.81 10.67
C GLN A 472 -16.13 16.84 11.41
N ALA A 473 -16.68 15.90 12.19
CA ALA A 473 -15.88 14.85 12.83
C ALA A 473 -15.21 13.93 11.80
N ILE A 474 -15.94 13.48 10.77
CA ILE A 474 -15.39 12.69 9.67
C ILE A 474 -14.30 13.48 8.92
N LEU A 475 -14.56 14.76 8.63
CA LEU A 475 -13.58 15.64 8.00
C LEU A 475 -12.29 15.74 8.84
N CYS A 476 -12.41 15.85 10.16
CA CYS A 476 -11.24 15.91 11.06
C CYS A 476 -10.41 14.63 10.99
N ILE A 477 -11.06 13.45 11.01
CA ILE A 477 -10.38 12.16 10.83
C ILE A 477 -9.61 12.13 9.50
N VAL A 478 -10.25 12.56 8.41
CA VAL A 478 -9.64 12.59 7.07
C VAL A 478 -8.46 13.56 7.02
N VAL A 479 -8.62 14.78 7.54
CA VAL A 479 -7.56 15.79 7.55
C VAL A 479 -6.36 15.32 8.37
N VAL A 480 -6.58 14.81 9.59
CA VAL A 480 -5.50 14.26 10.43
C VAL A 480 -4.77 13.13 9.69
N SER A 481 -5.49 12.21 9.08
CA SER A 481 -4.90 11.09 8.33
C SER A 481 -4.07 11.56 7.12
N ILE A 482 -4.57 12.54 6.36
CA ILE A 482 -3.88 13.09 5.18
C ILE A 482 -2.62 13.85 5.61
N VAL A 483 -2.72 14.73 6.61
CA VAL A 483 -1.58 15.51 7.10
C VAL A 483 -0.51 14.57 7.65
N GLN A 484 -0.91 13.56 8.43
CA GLN A 484 0.01 12.56 8.96
C GLN A 484 0.70 11.75 7.86
N PHE A 485 -0.02 11.36 6.81
CA PHE A 485 0.55 10.68 5.65
C PHE A 485 1.63 11.54 4.95
N PHE A 486 1.30 12.78 4.60
CA PHE A 486 2.25 13.66 3.90
C PHE A 486 3.46 14.02 4.76
N VAL A 487 3.26 14.32 6.05
CA VAL A 487 4.35 14.62 6.97
C VAL A 487 5.24 13.38 7.17
N SER A 488 4.66 12.20 7.32
CA SER A 488 5.43 10.95 7.39
C SER A 488 6.25 10.74 6.12
N LEU A 489 5.67 10.95 4.94
CA LEU A 489 6.37 10.79 3.66
C LEU A 489 7.52 11.78 3.51
N SER A 490 7.30 13.06 3.86
CA SER A 490 8.34 14.10 3.82
C SER A 490 9.49 13.79 4.77
N LEU A 491 9.19 13.24 5.96
CA LEU A 491 10.22 12.92 6.96
C LEU A 491 10.97 11.63 6.61
N SER A 492 10.32 10.64 6.00
CA SER A 492 11.00 9.45 5.46
C SER A 492 11.97 9.77 4.31
N ALA A 493 11.79 10.89 3.62
CA ALA A 493 12.68 11.32 2.54
C ALA A 493 13.95 12.06 3.03
N GLN A 494 14.04 12.40 4.32
CA GLN A 494 15.22 13.08 4.87
C GLN A 494 16.29 12.08 5.31
N GLU A 495 17.51 12.21 4.77
CA GLU A 495 18.67 11.43 5.22
C GLU A 495 18.98 11.70 6.71
N GLY A 496 19.11 10.64 7.51
CA GLY A 496 19.37 10.74 8.95
C GLY A 496 18.14 10.96 9.85
N ALA A 497 16.92 10.95 9.29
CA ALA A 497 15.70 10.95 10.10
C ALA A 497 15.65 9.72 11.02
N GLY A 498 15.57 9.94 12.33
CA GLY A 498 15.46 8.88 13.34
C GLY A 498 16.77 8.26 13.83
N THR A 499 17.95 8.73 13.41
CA THR A 499 19.23 8.22 13.94
C THR A 499 19.65 8.86 15.27
N SER A 500 19.04 9.98 15.66
CA SER A 500 19.34 10.70 16.90
C SER A 500 18.08 10.91 17.73
N PHE A 501 18.23 10.97 19.06
CA PHE A 501 17.10 11.25 19.94
C PHE A 501 16.44 12.61 19.63
N HIS A 502 17.22 13.61 19.22
CA HIS A 502 16.69 14.94 18.85
C HIS A 502 15.78 14.87 17.62
N SER A 503 16.21 14.18 16.54
CA SER A 503 15.38 14.03 15.35
C SER A 503 14.12 13.19 15.64
N LEU A 504 14.23 12.18 16.51
CA LEU A 504 13.07 11.44 17.00
C LEU A 504 12.10 12.31 17.81
N ALA A 505 12.61 13.14 18.72
CA ALA A 505 11.79 14.06 19.51
C ALA A 505 11.06 15.08 18.63
N GLN A 506 11.73 15.61 17.60
CA GLN A 506 11.12 16.50 16.61
C GLN A 506 10.02 15.79 15.82
N LEU A 507 10.27 14.57 15.35
CA LEU A 507 9.29 13.75 14.64
C LEU A 507 8.04 13.52 15.50
N LEU A 508 8.22 13.10 16.76
CA LEU A 508 7.12 12.88 17.70
C LEU A 508 6.36 14.19 17.98
N PHE A 509 7.07 15.30 18.17
CA PHE A 509 6.44 16.60 18.40
C PHE A 509 5.62 17.07 17.21
N ILE A 510 6.17 16.99 15.99
CA ILE A 510 5.47 17.38 14.75
C ILE A 510 4.25 16.47 14.55
N SER A 511 4.40 15.16 14.72
CA SER A 511 3.29 14.21 14.60
C SER A 511 2.16 14.55 15.57
N GLN A 512 2.47 14.83 16.83
CA GLN A 512 1.45 15.04 17.87
C GLN A 512 0.84 16.45 17.82
N VAL A 513 1.67 17.49 17.76
CA VAL A 513 1.21 18.88 17.82
C VAL A 513 0.70 19.35 16.47
N VAL A 514 1.47 19.14 15.39
CA VAL A 514 1.15 19.71 14.07
C VAL A 514 0.16 18.84 13.30
N CYS A 515 0.29 17.51 13.36
CA CYS A 515 -0.56 16.64 12.54
C CYS A 515 -1.89 16.27 13.22
N ILE A 516 -1.91 16.19 14.56
CA ILE A 516 -3.10 15.73 15.31
C ILE A 516 -3.78 16.90 16.04
N ALA A 517 -3.09 17.55 16.98
CA ALA A 517 -3.72 18.55 17.83
C ALA A 517 -4.08 19.85 17.10
N LEU A 518 -3.22 20.33 16.20
CA LEU A 518 -3.42 21.59 15.49
C LEU A 518 -4.65 21.55 14.56
N PRO A 519 -4.86 20.54 13.68
CA PRO A 519 -6.07 20.46 12.87
C PRO A 519 -7.33 20.40 13.74
N ALA A 520 -7.35 19.54 14.77
CA ALA A 520 -8.50 19.43 15.66
C ALA A 520 -8.77 20.74 16.44
N GLY A 521 -7.73 21.41 16.91
CA GLY A 521 -7.81 22.69 17.62
C GLY A 521 -8.33 23.82 16.72
N LEU A 522 -7.79 23.94 15.50
CA LEU A 522 -8.27 24.91 14.51
C LEU A 522 -9.73 24.64 14.15
N MET A 523 -10.08 23.39 13.87
CA MET A 523 -11.46 22.99 13.57
C MET A 523 -12.40 23.28 14.75
N THR A 524 -11.96 23.07 15.99
CA THR A 524 -12.72 23.43 17.19
C THR A 524 -13.04 24.92 17.23
N LEU A 525 -12.03 25.78 17.00
CA LEU A 525 -12.18 27.24 17.03
C LEU A 525 -12.99 27.78 15.84
N LEU A 526 -12.85 27.17 14.67
CA LEU A 526 -13.51 27.62 13.44
C LEU A 526 -14.96 27.16 13.37
N PHE A 527 -15.26 25.91 13.73
CA PHE A 527 -16.57 25.30 13.48
C PHE A 527 -17.54 25.29 14.66
N THR A 528 -17.08 25.56 15.88
CA THR A 528 -17.92 25.42 17.08
C THR A 528 -18.05 26.74 17.85
N ARG A 529 -19.21 26.97 18.48
CA ARG A 529 -19.46 28.15 19.34
C ARG A 529 -18.92 27.99 20.75
N ARG A 530 -18.83 26.76 21.26
CA ARG A 530 -18.42 26.46 22.64
C ARG A 530 -17.22 25.50 22.65
N PRO A 531 -15.99 25.98 22.39
CA PRO A 531 -14.79 25.14 22.35
C PRO A 531 -14.60 24.27 23.60
N ALA A 532 -14.87 24.80 24.79
CA ALA A 532 -14.77 24.04 26.04
C ALA A 532 -15.76 22.86 26.09
N ARG A 533 -16.98 23.01 25.56
CA ARG A 533 -17.97 21.92 25.49
C ARG A 533 -17.57 20.88 24.44
N THR A 534 -17.09 21.32 23.28
CA THR A 534 -16.54 20.44 22.24
C THR A 534 -15.38 19.59 22.75
N LEU A 535 -14.49 20.18 23.54
CA LEU A 535 -13.32 19.47 24.08
C LEU A 535 -13.60 18.74 25.40
N LEU A 536 -14.83 18.73 25.90
CA LEU A 536 -15.18 18.15 27.21
C LEU A 536 -14.37 18.75 28.37
N LEU A 537 -14.14 20.06 28.32
CA LEU A 537 -13.45 20.87 29.33
C LEU A 537 -14.40 21.84 30.05
N ASP A 538 -15.68 21.85 29.72
CA ASP A 538 -16.71 22.69 30.37
C ASP A 538 -17.06 22.21 31.79
N ARG A 539 -16.76 20.94 32.11
CA ARG A 539 -17.01 20.33 33.42
C ARG A 539 -15.73 19.77 34.02
N TRP A 540 -15.43 20.17 35.25
CA TRP A 540 -14.35 19.58 36.02
C TRP A 540 -14.71 18.15 36.45
N PRO A 541 -13.80 17.18 36.31
CA PRO A 541 -14.06 15.82 36.75
C PRO A 541 -14.09 15.75 38.28
N ARG A 542 -14.88 14.83 38.82
CA ARG A 542 -14.77 14.46 40.24
C ARG A 542 -13.44 13.74 40.47
N ILE A 543 -12.86 13.91 41.66
CA ILE A 543 -11.62 13.21 42.05
C ILE A 543 -11.78 11.70 41.89
N SER A 544 -12.96 11.15 42.20
CA SER A 544 -13.27 9.73 42.00
C SER A 544 -13.13 9.29 40.54
N HIS A 545 -13.47 10.14 39.56
CA HIS A 545 -13.31 9.83 38.14
C HIS A 545 -11.83 9.78 37.74
N VAL A 546 -11.03 10.71 38.28
CA VAL A 546 -9.58 10.76 38.02
C VAL A 546 -8.87 9.56 38.64
N LEU A 547 -9.21 9.23 39.90
CA LEU A 547 -8.66 8.05 40.58
C LEU A 547 -9.09 6.74 39.90
N ALA A 548 -10.36 6.64 39.47
CA ALA A 548 -10.84 5.50 38.70
C ALA A 548 -10.11 5.36 37.36
N ALA A 549 -9.87 6.46 36.65
CA ALA A 549 -9.12 6.46 35.41
C ALA A 549 -7.66 6.03 35.62
N ALA A 550 -6.98 6.56 36.64
CA ALA A 550 -5.62 6.16 36.98
C ALA A 550 -5.52 4.69 37.38
N GLY A 551 -6.42 4.21 38.24
CA GLY A 551 -6.49 2.81 38.64
C GLY A 551 -6.81 1.89 37.46
N LEU A 552 -7.73 2.30 36.58
CA LEU A 552 -8.06 1.54 35.37
C LEU A 552 -6.88 1.46 34.41
N ALA A 553 -6.07 2.52 34.27
CA ALA A 553 -4.87 2.49 33.43
C ALA A 553 -3.84 1.46 33.93
N VAL A 554 -3.60 1.43 35.25
CA VAL A 554 -2.68 0.46 35.87
C VAL A 554 -3.20 -0.97 35.72
N LEU A 555 -4.49 -1.20 35.93
CA LEU A 555 -5.09 -2.54 35.80
C LEU A 555 -5.20 -3.00 34.36
N MET A 556 -5.45 -2.10 33.40
CA MET A 556 -5.54 -2.43 31.98
C MET A 556 -4.16 -2.65 31.35
N PHE A 557 -3.07 -2.16 31.96
CA PHE A 557 -1.73 -2.29 31.37
C PHE A 557 -1.30 -3.77 31.17
N PRO A 558 -1.36 -4.67 32.17
CA PRO A 558 -1.07 -6.09 31.96
C PRO A 558 -1.97 -6.76 30.91
N LEU A 559 -3.25 -6.40 30.90
CA LEU A 559 -4.23 -6.91 29.95
C LEU A 559 -3.92 -6.45 28.51
N GLY A 560 -3.49 -5.20 28.36
CA GLY A 560 -3.07 -4.64 27.09
C GLY A 560 -1.80 -5.27 26.55
N GLN A 561 -0.81 -5.57 27.41
CA GLN A 561 0.39 -6.33 27.02
C GLN A 561 0.03 -7.74 26.55
N GLN A 562 -0.83 -8.45 27.30
CA GLN A 562 -1.31 -9.78 26.90
C GLN A 562 -2.08 -9.73 25.58
N PHE A 563 -2.93 -8.71 25.39
CA PHE A 563 -3.66 -8.52 24.14
C PHE A 563 -2.73 -8.24 22.97
N ALA A 564 -1.72 -7.38 23.14
CA ALA A 564 -0.73 -7.08 22.10
C ALA A 564 0.03 -8.35 21.65
N GLN A 565 0.36 -9.26 22.58
CA GLN A 565 0.96 -10.56 22.23
C GLN A 565 0.02 -11.45 21.42
N TRP A 566 -1.27 -11.50 21.76
CA TRP A 566 -2.26 -12.21 20.92
C TRP A 566 -2.39 -11.59 19.53
N VAL A 567 -2.30 -10.26 19.43
CA VAL A 567 -2.28 -9.56 18.15
C VAL A 567 -1.01 -9.91 17.36
N GLU A 568 0.16 -10.00 18.00
CA GLU A 568 1.41 -10.42 17.35
C GLU A 568 1.38 -11.89 16.89
N LEU A 569 0.74 -12.79 17.65
CA LEU A 569 0.50 -14.17 17.22
C LEU A 569 -0.41 -14.23 15.97
N LEU A 570 -1.38 -13.32 15.87
CA LEU A 570 -2.30 -13.24 14.74
C LEU A 570 -1.68 -12.53 13.51
N TYR A 571 -0.86 -11.51 13.76
CA TYR A 571 -0.14 -10.70 12.78
C TYR A 571 1.36 -10.66 13.13
N PRO A 572 2.14 -11.66 12.68
CA PRO A 572 3.57 -11.73 12.96
C PRO A 572 4.31 -10.48 12.47
N VAL A 573 5.23 -9.97 13.29
CA VAL A 573 6.07 -8.82 12.95
C VAL A 573 7.13 -9.24 11.94
N SER A 574 7.21 -8.55 10.80
CA SER A 574 8.24 -8.83 9.78
C SER A 574 9.63 -8.44 10.28
N ASN A 575 10.67 -8.99 9.67
CA ASN A 575 12.06 -8.71 10.08
C ASN A 575 12.38 -7.21 9.96
N GLU A 576 11.86 -6.55 8.93
CA GLU A 576 12.04 -5.12 8.69
C GLU A 576 11.40 -4.30 9.82
N VAL A 577 10.20 -4.67 10.28
CA VAL A 577 9.54 -3.98 11.40
C VAL A 577 10.27 -4.25 12.72
N LYS A 578 10.82 -5.46 12.92
CA LYS A 578 11.66 -5.76 14.10
C LYS A 578 12.93 -4.90 14.12
N GLU A 579 13.58 -4.73 12.98
CA GLU A 579 14.75 -3.85 12.84
C GLU A 579 14.38 -2.39 13.15
N GLN A 580 13.22 -1.91 12.68
CA GLN A 580 12.72 -0.57 13.01
C GLN A 580 12.44 -0.40 14.50
N ILE A 581 11.82 -1.40 15.16
CA ILE A 581 11.57 -1.37 16.61
C ILE A 581 12.90 -1.38 17.38
N ALA A 582 13.87 -2.19 16.95
CA ALA A 582 15.20 -2.24 17.56
C ALA A 582 15.96 -0.91 17.40
N ALA A 583 15.90 -0.29 16.21
CA ALA A 583 16.47 1.03 15.95
C ALA A 583 15.79 2.13 16.78
N PHE A 584 14.47 2.08 16.91
CA PHE A 584 13.73 2.98 17.81
C PHE A 584 14.19 2.80 19.27
N SER A 585 14.32 1.56 19.75
CA SER A 585 14.78 1.25 21.11
C SER A 585 16.19 1.79 21.38
N SER A 586 17.13 1.58 20.45
CA SER A 586 18.52 2.02 20.62
C SER A 586 18.62 3.55 20.69
N VAL A 587 17.88 4.27 19.85
CA VAL A 587 17.79 5.74 19.88
C VAL A 587 17.15 6.22 21.17
N MET A 588 16.13 5.51 21.67
CA MET A 588 15.49 5.84 22.94
C MET A 588 16.43 5.71 24.15
N GLN A 589 17.40 4.80 24.11
CA GLN A 589 18.41 4.67 25.15
C GLN A 589 19.39 5.86 25.16
N THR A 590 19.55 6.58 24.04
CA THR A 590 20.39 7.80 23.95
C THR A 590 19.70 9.06 24.49
N ALA A 591 18.50 8.94 25.07
CA ALA A 591 17.78 10.07 25.63
C ALA A 591 18.61 10.81 26.70
N PRO A 592 18.69 12.16 26.64
CA PRO A 592 19.53 12.93 27.56
C PRO A 592 19.07 12.83 29.02
N ASN A 593 17.77 12.58 29.23
CA ASN A 593 17.17 12.45 30.56
C ASN A 593 16.16 11.30 30.58
N TRP A 594 16.07 10.58 31.69
CA TRP A 594 15.17 9.43 31.84
C TRP A 594 13.67 9.78 31.79
N TRP A 595 13.31 11.03 32.14
CA TRP A 595 11.92 11.51 32.17
C TRP A 595 11.44 12.02 30.81
N LEU A 596 12.34 12.41 29.91
CA LEU A 596 11.98 13.01 28.63
C LEU A 596 11.20 12.04 27.70
N PRO A 597 11.54 10.74 27.63
CA PRO A 597 10.70 9.73 26.97
C PRO A 597 9.26 9.67 27.51
N LEU A 598 9.08 9.83 28.84
CA LEU A 598 7.76 9.80 29.47
C LEU A 598 6.92 11.01 29.06
N VAL A 599 7.57 12.16 28.86
CA VAL A 599 6.88 13.36 28.36
C VAL A 599 6.53 13.20 26.87
N LEU A 600 7.48 12.76 26.04
CA LEU A 600 7.31 12.72 24.58
C LEU A 600 6.40 11.58 24.08
N ILE A 601 6.42 10.42 24.75
CA ILE A 601 5.66 9.22 24.33
C ILE A 601 4.48 8.97 25.28
N GLY A 602 4.61 9.37 26.56
CA GLY A 602 3.54 9.25 27.56
C GLY A 602 2.55 10.40 27.51
N LEU A 603 2.99 11.58 27.94
CA LEU A 603 2.11 12.72 28.20
C LEU A 603 1.69 13.49 26.95
N LEU A 604 2.62 13.77 26.03
CA LEU A 604 2.36 14.59 24.84
C LEU A 604 1.28 13.95 23.94
N PRO A 605 1.36 12.66 23.56
CA PRO A 605 0.30 12.00 22.82
C PRO A 605 -1.02 11.95 23.60
N ALA A 606 -0.95 11.68 24.91
CA ALA A 606 -2.13 11.66 25.77
C ALA A 606 -2.87 13.01 25.82
N ILE A 607 -2.22 14.13 25.57
CA ILE A 607 -2.90 15.43 25.45
C ILE A 607 -3.41 15.64 24.03
N CYS A 608 -2.52 15.49 23.03
CA CYS A 608 -2.80 15.80 21.64
C CYS A 608 -3.88 14.89 21.04
N GLU A 609 -3.77 13.59 21.24
CA GLU A 609 -4.70 12.61 20.70
C GLU A 609 -6.05 12.69 21.42
N GLU A 610 -6.09 12.96 22.72
CA GLU A 610 -7.36 13.10 23.44
C GLU A 610 -8.13 14.35 22.99
N ILE A 611 -7.46 15.49 22.76
CA ILE A 611 -8.07 16.69 22.18
C ILE A 611 -8.73 16.38 20.83
N ALA A 612 -8.03 15.63 19.97
CA ALA A 612 -8.53 15.29 18.64
C ALA A 612 -9.66 14.25 18.71
N PHE A 613 -9.39 13.07 19.29
CA PHE A 613 -10.26 11.91 19.19
C PHE A 613 -11.42 11.93 20.18
N ARG A 614 -11.22 12.38 21.42
CA ARG A 614 -12.25 12.39 22.49
C ARG A 614 -12.90 13.76 22.63
N GLY A 615 -12.14 14.82 22.39
CA GLY A 615 -12.67 16.18 22.28
C GLY A 615 -13.48 16.33 21.00
N PHE A 616 -12.82 16.71 19.90
CA PHE A 616 -13.52 17.12 18.68
C PHE A 616 -14.27 15.98 17.97
N ILE A 617 -13.58 14.87 17.65
CA ILE A 617 -14.12 13.78 16.82
C ILE A 617 -15.28 13.07 17.52
N LEU A 618 -15.07 12.59 18.76
CA LEU A 618 -16.11 11.88 19.51
C LEU A 618 -17.34 12.78 19.72
N SER A 619 -17.15 14.05 20.10
CA SER A 619 -18.27 14.99 20.28
C SER A 619 -19.14 15.12 19.02
N GLY A 620 -18.54 15.12 17.83
CA GLY A 620 -19.30 15.19 16.59
C GLY A 620 -19.94 13.86 16.17
N LEU A 621 -19.26 12.73 16.45
CA LEU A 621 -19.82 11.40 16.18
C LEU A 621 -21.01 11.06 17.09
N ARG A 622 -21.17 11.70 18.24
CA ARG A 622 -22.32 11.49 19.14
C ARG A 622 -23.67 11.88 18.49
N HIS A 623 -23.66 12.69 17.43
CA HIS A 623 -24.85 12.98 16.64
C HIS A 623 -25.31 11.81 15.74
N LEU A 624 -24.62 10.65 15.75
CA LEU A 624 -25.09 9.41 15.10
C LEU A 624 -26.33 8.79 15.77
N GLY A 625 -26.71 9.25 16.96
CA GLY A 625 -27.88 8.77 17.71
C GLY A 625 -27.60 7.64 18.70
N HIS A 626 -26.42 6.98 18.63
CA HIS A 626 -26.07 5.92 19.59
C HIS A 626 -24.61 6.02 20.05
N LYS A 627 -24.40 6.19 21.36
CA LYS A 627 -23.06 6.43 21.95
C LYS A 627 -22.02 5.37 21.59
N TRP A 628 -22.43 4.11 21.46
CA TRP A 628 -21.51 3.02 21.16
C TRP A 628 -20.96 3.07 19.74
N TRP A 629 -21.72 3.61 18.78
CA TRP A 629 -21.21 3.88 17.43
C TRP A 629 -20.18 5.00 17.46
N ALA A 630 -20.46 6.08 18.20
CA ALA A 630 -19.53 7.19 18.36
C ALA A 630 -18.20 6.76 19.01
N ILE A 631 -18.28 5.97 20.09
CA ILE A 631 -17.11 5.41 20.78
C ILE A 631 -16.32 4.49 19.83
N SER A 632 -16.99 3.59 19.12
CA SER A 632 -16.33 2.61 18.25
C SER A 632 -15.62 3.26 17.06
N ILE A 633 -16.28 4.20 16.39
CA ILE A 633 -15.68 4.90 15.23
C ILE A 633 -14.50 5.77 15.67
N SER A 634 -14.64 6.51 16.79
CA SER A 634 -13.53 7.29 17.35
C SER A 634 -12.35 6.40 17.75
N ALA A 635 -12.59 5.25 18.38
CA ALA A 635 -11.56 4.30 18.77
C ALA A 635 -10.83 3.67 17.57
N ILE A 636 -11.54 3.33 16.50
CA ILE A 636 -10.93 2.82 15.26
C ILE A 636 -10.09 3.90 14.60
N ALA A 637 -10.59 5.14 14.51
CA ALA A 637 -9.84 6.27 13.96
C ALA A 637 -8.56 6.56 14.77
N PHE A 638 -8.65 6.47 16.11
CA PHE A 638 -7.52 6.57 17.01
C PHE A 638 -6.47 5.46 16.77
N GLY A 639 -6.91 4.21 16.60
CA GLY A 639 -6.02 3.11 16.23
C GLY A 639 -5.34 3.35 14.87
N MET A 640 -6.10 3.78 13.85
CA MET A 640 -5.60 4.01 12.49
C MET A 640 -4.53 5.11 12.38
N ALA A 641 -4.45 6.03 13.34
CA ALA A 641 -3.42 7.06 13.42
C ALA A 641 -2.02 6.50 13.74
N HIS A 642 -1.89 5.22 14.09
CA HIS A 642 -0.60 4.59 14.34
C HIS A 642 -0.02 3.96 13.06
N PHE A 643 1.30 3.78 12.99
CA PHE A 643 1.96 3.26 11.78
C PHE A 643 1.97 1.73 11.72
N ILE A 644 2.22 1.07 12.85
CA ILE A 644 2.39 -0.39 12.95
C ILE A 644 1.04 -1.08 13.10
N LEU A 645 0.76 -2.11 12.29
CA LEU A 645 -0.53 -2.82 12.28
C LEU A 645 -0.93 -3.36 13.65
N GLN A 646 0.01 -3.99 14.36
CA GLN A 646 -0.20 -4.56 15.69
C GLN A 646 -0.59 -3.46 16.70
N GLN A 647 0.04 -2.29 16.59
CA GLN A 647 -0.26 -1.13 17.40
C GLN A 647 -1.63 -0.54 17.04
N LYS A 648 -2.01 -0.48 15.75
CA LYS A 648 -3.34 0.00 15.33
C LYS A 648 -4.47 -0.78 16.02
N VAL A 649 -4.38 -2.11 16.04
CA VAL A 649 -5.38 -2.98 16.68
C VAL A 649 -5.39 -2.80 18.20
N SER A 650 -4.23 -2.80 18.83
CA SER A 650 -4.09 -2.67 20.28
C SER A 650 -4.55 -1.29 20.78
N ALA A 651 -4.17 -0.22 20.07
CA ALA A 651 -4.58 1.15 20.38
C ALA A 651 -6.09 1.37 20.19
N ALA A 652 -6.72 0.76 19.18
CA ALA A 652 -8.17 0.81 19.03
C ALA A 652 -8.90 0.18 20.22
N ALA A 653 -8.41 -0.95 20.75
CA ALA A 653 -9.00 -1.61 21.92
C ALA A 653 -8.91 -0.73 23.19
N VAL A 654 -7.72 -0.16 23.46
CA VAL A 654 -7.55 0.84 24.53
C VAL A 654 -8.44 2.06 24.28
N GLY A 655 -8.59 2.44 23.01
CA GLY A 655 -9.36 3.59 22.62
C GLY A 655 -10.87 3.48 22.89
N LEU A 656 -11.42 2.26 22.89
CA LEU A 656 -12.80 1.99 23.32
C LEU A 656 -13.00 2.31 24.79
N VAL A 657 -12.03 1.92 25.64
CA VAL A 657 -12.06 2.18 27.09
C VAL A 657 -12.02 3.68 27.37
N ILE A 658 -11.12 4.40 26.70
CA ILE A 658 -11.02 5.85 26.83
C ILE A 658 -12.29 6.54 26.31
N GLY A 659 -12.89 6.05 25.22
CA GLY A 659 -14.17 6.56 24.73
C GLY A 659 -15.31 6.38 25.74
N VAL A 660 -15.38 5.25 26.45
CA VAL A 660 -16.33 5.05 27.56
C VAL A 660 -16.04 6.04 28.70
N LEU A 661 -14.78 6.25 29.09
CA LEU A 661 -14.41 7.25 30.09
C LEU A 661 -14.87 8.66 29.69
N ALA A 662 -14.64 9.07 28.44
CA ALA A 662 -15.02 10.37 27.93
C ALA A 662 -16.54 10.59 28.00
N VAL A 663 -17.33 9.63 27.52
CA VAL A 663 -18.80 9.74 27.52
C VAL A 663 -19.36 9.70 28.94
N GLN A 664 -18.89 8.80 29.80
CA GLN A 664 -19.47 8.61 31.13
C GLN A 664 -19.06 9.69 32.13
N THR A 665 -17.82 10.18 32.05
CA THR A 665 -17.35 11.25 32.94
C THR A 665 -17.69 12.64 32.43
N GLY A 666 -17.96 12.78 31.12
CA GLY A 666 -18.20 14.06 30.47
C GLY A 666 -17.01 15.01 30.57
N SER A 667 -15.78 14.48 30.69
CA SER A 667 -14.56 15.27 30.88
C SER A 667 -13.38 14.66 30.15
N LEU A 668 -12.52 15.51 29.59
CA LEU A 668 -11.30 15.08 28.91
C LEU A 668 -10.18 14.69 29.89
N ILE A 669 -10.16 15.29 31.08
CA ILE A 669 -9.05 15.12 32.04
C ILE A 669 -8.86 13.66 32.47
N PRO A 670 -9.90 12.88 32.85
CA PRO A 670 -9.75 11.46 33.16
C PRO A 670 -9.18 10.66 31.97
N CYS A 671 -9.51 11.06 30.74
CA CYS A 671 -9.00 10.41 29.52
C CYS A 671 -7.49 10.65 29.35
N ILE A 672 -7.06 11.91 29.50
CA ILE A 672 -5.63 12.30 29.46
C ILE A 672 -4.85 11.56 30.55
N VAL A 673 -5.39 11.50 31.79
CA VAL A 673 -4.73 10.81 32.90
C VAL A 673 -4.59 9.32 32.65
N PHE A 674 -5.66 8.65 32.19
CA PHE A 674 -5.61 7.25 31.84
C PHE A 674 -4.54 6.99 30.76
N HIS A 675 -4.60 7.77 29.68
CA HIS A 675 -3.74 7.58 28.51
C HIS A 675 -2.27 7.86 28.86
N ALA A 676 -1.98 8.94 29.59
CA ALA A 676 -0.62 9.28 29.99
C ALA A 676 0.00 8.21 30.90
N ILE A 677 -0.77 7.66 31.85
CA ILE A 677 -0.31 6.57 32.71
C ILE A 677 -0.06 5.30 31.89
N TYR A 678 -1.01 4.91 31.05
CA TYR A 678 -0.90 3.69 30.23
C TYR A 678 0.31 3.72 29.28
N ASN A 679 0.53 4.84 28.59
CA ASN A 679 1.69 5.01 27.71
C ASN A 679 3.00 5.08 28.52
N SER A 680 3.00 5.77 29.66
CA SER A 680 4.19 5.82 30.52
C SER A 680 4.57 4.43 31.04
N LEU A 681 3.60 3.60 31.43
CA LEU A 681 3.84 2.22 31.83
C LEU A 681 4.41 1.40 30.67
N THR A 682 3.96 1.64 29.44
CA THR A 682 4.49 0.99 28.23
C THR A 682 5.95 1.39 27.95
N VAL A 683 6.31 2.66 28.14
CA VAL A 683 7.72 3.10 28.03
C VAL A 683 8.58 2.48 29.12
N LEU A 684 8.08 2.41 30.36
CA LEU A 684 8.80 1.82 31.48
C LEU A 684 8.94 0.30 31.37
N SER A 685 7.98 -0.40 30.74
CA SER A 685 8.02 -1.85 30.63
C SER A 685 9.12 -2.34 29.70
N VAL A 686 9.50 -1.57 28.68
CA VAL A 686 10.65 -1.90 27.83
C VAL A 686 11.93 -1.97 28.66
N LYS A 687 12.17 -0.96 29.51
CA LYS A 687 13.33 -0.92 30.43
C LYS A 687 13.26 -2.01 31.51
N LEU A 688 12.05 -2.33 31.96
CA LEU A 688 11.82 -3.39 32.94
C LEU A 688 12.17 -4.76 32.34
N ALA A 689 11.71 -5.03 31.10
CA ALA A 689 11.94 -6.30 30.41
C ALA A 689 13.43 -6.59 30.20
N GLU A 690 14.22 -5.58 29.81
CA GLU A 690 15.69 -5.71 29.64
C GLU A 690 16.42 -6.16 30.92
N ASN A 691 15.90 -5.79 32.10
CA ASN A 691 16.52 -6.08 33.39
C ASN A 691 15.83 -7.20 34.18
N LEU A 692 14.69 -7.71 33.68
CA LEU A 692 13.79 -8.59 34.43
C LEU A 692 14.46 -9.93 34.76
N GLU A 693 15.14 -10.56 33.80
CA GLU A 693 15.82 -11.84 34.03
C GLU A 693 16.88 -11.71 35.14
N ALA A 694 17.70 -10.66 35.08
CA ALA A 694 18.72 -10.38 36.09
C ALA A 694 18.12 -10.11 37.48
N TRP A 695 16.92 -9.50 37.54
CA TRP A 695 16.22 -9.26 38.80
C TRP A 695 15.53 -10.50 39.35
N MET A 696 14.93 -11.33 38.49
CA MET A 696 14.28 -12.59 38.89
C MET A 696 15.30 -13.58 39.44
N VAL A 697 16.51 -13.65 38.89
CA VAL A 697 17.62 -14.44 39.45
C VAL A 697 17.98 -13.97 40.87
N LYS A 698 17.97 -12.65 41.12
CA LYS A 698 18.28 -12.08 42.45
C LYS A 698 17.11 -12.16 43.43
N GLN A 699 15.87 -12.17 42.94
CA GLN A 699 14.64 -12.11 43.72
C GLN A 699 13.62 -13.11 43.16
N PRO A 700 13.68 -14.40 43.54
CA PRO A 700 12.81 -15.43 42.98
C PRO A 700 11.32 -15.21 43.28
N LYS A 701 10.98 -14.36 44.25
CA LYS A 701 9.57 -13.97 44.51
C LYS A 701 8.94 -13.18 43.35
N LEU A 702 9.73 -12.60 42.44
CA LEU A 702 9.22 -11.89 41.27
C LEU A 702 8.56 -12.84 40.25
N ASP A 703 8.91 -14.13 40.27
CA ASP A 703 8.27 -15.18 39.45
C ASP A 703 6.77 -15.34 39.78
N ILE A 704 6.35 -14.90 40.96
CA ILE A 704 4.93 -14.86 41.32
C ILE A 704 4.17 -13.87 40.43
N PHE A 705 4.79 -12.80 39.92
CA PHE A 705 4.10 -11.75 39.16
C PHE A 705 4.45 -11.75 37.68
N PHE A 706 5.68 -12.09 37.33
CA PHE A 706 6.23 -12.00 35.97
C PHE A 706 6.58 -13.37 35.40
N ARG A 707 6.64 -13.48 34.06
CA ARG A 707 7.02 -14.69 33.32
C ARG A 707 8.21 -14.41 32.41
N THR A 708 9.00 -15.45 32.12
CA THR A 708 10.12 -15.43 31.16
C THR A 708 10.01 -16.48 30.06
N ASP A 709 8.87 -17.19 29.98
CA ASP A 709 8.63 -18.31 29.05
C ASP A 709 8.18 -17.88 27.65
N ASN A 710 8.31 -16.59 27.32
CA ASN A 710 7.81 -15.97 26.09
C ASN A 710 6.29 -16.13 25.82
N GLN A 711 5.48 -16.56 26.80
CA GLN A 711 4.02 -16.68 26.66
C GLN A 711 3.24 -15.48 27.22
N GLY A 712 3.95 -14.51 27.81
CA GLY A 712 3.35 -13.48 28.64
C GLY A 712 4.42 -12.70 29.36
N PHE A 713 4.20 -11.41 29.60
CA PHE A 713 5.03 -10.66 30.54
C PHE A 713 4.59 -10.89 32.00
N PHE A 714 3.29 -11.15 32.20
CA PHE A 714 2.66 -11.31 33.51
C PHE A 714 2.10 -12.72 33.70
N GLN A 715 2.00 -13.16 34.96
CA GLN A 715 1.37 -14.44 35.32
C GLN A 715 -0.16 -14.42 35.12
N ASP A 716 -0.78 -15.56 34.81
CA ASP A 716 -2.23 -15.64 34.49
C ASP A 716 -3.13 -15.13 35.62
N TRP A 717 -2.73 -15.36 36.88
CA TRP A 717 -3.53 -14.88 38.02
C TRP A 717 -3.47 -13.35 38.14
N VAL A 718 -2.35 -12.71 37.76
CA VAL A 718 -2.24 -11.24 37.69
C VAL A 718 -3.20 -10.72 36.64
N ILE A 719 -3.21 -11.35 35.45
CA ILE A 719 -4.15 -11.04 34.37
C ILE A 719 -5.60 -11.18 34.85
N LEU A 720 -5.94 -12.25 35.58
CA LEU A 720 -7.29 -12.47 36.11
C LEU A 720 -7.70 -11.39 37.13
N VAL A 721 -6.81 -11.05 38.07
CA VAL A 721 -7.07 -10.00 39.08
C VAL A 721 -7.25 -8.64 38.40
N CYS A 722 -6.39 -8.31 37.44
CA CYS A 722 -6.51 -7.12 36.62
C CYS A 722 -7.83 -7.09 35.85
N LEU A 723 -8.26 -8.21 35.27
CA LEU A 723 -9.51 -8.32 34.52
C LEU A 723 -10.73 -8.06 35.41
N CYS A 724 -10.78 -8.71 36.58
CA CYS A 724 -11.85 -8.50 37.55
C CYS A 724 -11.87 -7.06 38.08
N GLY A 725 -10.71 -6.48 38.38
CA GLY A 725 -10.59 -5.10 38.84
C GLY A 725 -11.05 -4.09 37.78
N SER A 726 -10.58 -4.23 36.54
CA SER A 726 -10.98 -3.38 35.42
C SER A 726 -12.47 -3.52 35.10
N ALA A 727 -13.02 -4.73 35.12
CA ALA A 727 -14.45 -4.96 34.94
C ALA A 727 -15.28 -4.29 36.05
N GLY A 728 -14.82 -4.34 37.31
CA GLY A 728 -15.46 -3.65 38.42
C GLY A 728 -15.50 -2.12 38.25
N ILE A 729 -14.38 -1.51 37.86
CA ILE A 729 -14.32 -0.06 37.60
C ILE A 729 -15.20 0.31 36.40
N LEU A 730 -15.13 -0.45 35.30
CA LEU A 730 -15.95 -0.21 34.11
C LEU A 730 -17.44 -0.35 34.38
N TRP A 731 -17.84 -1.32 35.20
CA TRP A 731 -19.22 -1.50 35.62
C TRP A 731 -19.71 -0.34 36.48
N TRP A 732 -18.88 0.15 37.40
CA TRP A 732 -19.18 1.34 38.19
C TRP A 732 -19.32 2.58 37.29
N LEU A 733 -18.39 2.79 36.35
CA LEU A 733 -18.46 3.88 35.37
C LEU A 733 -19.71 3.78 34.49
N HIS A 734 -20.14 2.57 34.13
CA HIS A 734 -21.32 2.36 33.30
C HIS A 734 -22.61 2.84 33.98
N ARG A 735 -22.67 2.78 35.32
CA ARG A 735 -23.81 3.22 36.13
C ARG A 735 -23.88 4.74 36.34
N ILE A 736 -22.82 5.48 35.99
CA ILE A 736 -22.82 6.94 36.11
C ILE A 736 -23.78 7.51 35.05
N PRO A 737 -24.74 8.37 35.43
CA PRO A 737 -25.60 9.02 34.45
C PRO A 737 -24.77 9.98 33.60
N TYR A 738 -24.78 9.77 32.29
CA TYR A 738 -24.14 10.66 31.33
C TYR A 738 -25.16 11.59 30.66
N HIS A 739 -24.69 12.74 30.18
CA HIS A 739 -25.53 13.70 29.49
C HIS A 739 -25.74 13.27 28.04
N ARG A 740 -26.97 12.91 27.68
CA ARG A 740 -27.35 12.49 26.33
C ARG A 740 -27.53 13.68 25.39
N THR A 741 -27.11 13.54 24.14
CA THR A 741 -27.46 14.52 23.08
C THR A 741 -28.94 14.40 22.70
N ASP A 742 -29.48 15.39 22.01
CA ASP A 742 -30.89 15.40 21.59
C ASP A 742 -31.19 14.21 20.66
N GLU A 743 -30.24 13.84 19.80
CA GLU A 743 -30.35 12.70 18.89
C GLU A 743 -30.29 11.35 19.63
N GLU A 744 -29.44 11.24 20.66
CA GLU A 744 -29.39 10.05 21.51
C GLU A 744 -30.71 9.86 22.30
N GLN A 745 -31.35 10.96 22.73
CA GLN A 745 -32.66 10.92 23.37
C GLN A 745 -33.76 10.53 22.38
N LEU A 746 -33.73 11.07 21.16
CA LEU A 746 -34.68 10.72 20.10
C LEU A 746 -34.61 9.24 19.75
N GLN A 747 -33.39 8.70 19.56
CA GLN A 747 -33.19 7.29 19.25
C GLN A 747 -33.69 6.38 20.37
N GLU A 748 -33.38 6.71 21.64
CA GLU A 748 -33.87 5.94 22.79
C GLU A 748 -35.41 5.94 22.88
N ASN A 749 -36.05 7.06 22.51
CA ASN A 749 -37.51 7.14 22.46
C ASN A 749 -38.10 6.28 21.35
N LEU A 750 -37.46 6.24 20.16
CA LEU A 750 -37.84 5.34 19.08
C LEU A 750 -37.70 3.88 19.49
N ASP A 751 -36.56 3.50 20.07
CA ASP A 751 -36.30 2.13 20.52
C ASP A 751 -37.33 1.68 21.58
N LYS A 752 -37.72 2.57 22.51
CA LYS A 752 -38.78 2.30 23.49
C LYS A 752 -40.16 2.11 22.86
N GLN A 753 -40.46 2.82 21.77
CA GLN A 753 -41.72 2.63 21.03
C GLN A 753 -41.75 1.28 20.31
N PHE A 754 -40.61 0.78 19.81
CA PHE A 754 -40.53 -0.52 19.13
C PHE A 754 -40.47 -1.74 20.06
N VAL A 755 -40.04 -1.57 21.32
CA VAL A 755 -40.01 -2.66 22.32
C VAL A 755 -41.30 -2.72 23.15
N GLY A 756 -42.08 -1.63 23.17
CA GLY A 756 -43.37 -1.54 23.85
C GLY A 756 -44.60 -1.89 22.99
N ALA A 757 -44.39 -2.20 21.70
CA ALA A 757 -45.39 -2.68 20.75
C ALA A 757 -45.07 -4.13 20.34
#